data_AF-A0A351FRB3-F1
#
_entry.id   AF-A0A351FRB3-F1
#
_cell.length_a   1.000
_cell.length_b   1.000
_cell.length_c   1.000
_cell.angle_alpha   90.00
_cell.angle_beta   90.00
_cell.angle_gamma   90.00
#
_symmetry.space_group_name_H-M   'P 1'
#
loop_
_entity.id
_entity.type
_entity.pdbx_description
1 polymer ?
#
loop_
_entity_poly.entity_id
_entity_poly.type
_entity_poly.pdbx_seq_one_letter_code
_entity_poly.pdbx_strand_id
1 'polypeptide(L)'
;MRGSLCLLLILVLLATGKAIVAGDGPAGGELLYNGIHLPEEWPPRLRISREPMPVPYLDKRPPVVPIDVGRQLFVDDFVVEKTTLQRTWHLAEPYSGNPVLRPDRPWETATQRATAYIYSDGVWYDPADRLFKLWYWGGYAFSTCYATSKDGIQWEKPSLDVVEPGSNVVLLHRHDSEIVWLDHDEADPMRRYKSFAVGSPNTIMKLRYSPDGIRWSKPVATSTGVGDRSTVFYNPFRKVWVGSIRSGIDGRSRHYSEHPDAKILVEKLPGVVPWAVADRLDPRNPNPKFRRTDPQLYNLDAVAYESLMLGLFAIWQGDPGASGGQKRNEILLGYSRDGFHWHRPDRRPFIGTDGSDSAWNWGNVQSVGGGCLVVGDKLYFYHSGWRDKRSDSTISGGVAFLRRDGFASMDAAASEGMLTTRPVRFSGKHLFVNLDGDQGQFQAEILDESGKVIEPFAKSNCTPLSTDRTLVPVNWKGVDDLSSLAGKTVRFRFYLTSGSLYAFWVSPDASGASHGYVAAGGPGFTGPTDTVGAASLKAAPKIPNEKREARVAGGSPDPPTHPRGSQQTTPQHEKKQAGNREAEDATVVHPVDIELVAVGNPNNGGDPSGEGVGAVRYSFRIGKYEVTAEQYARFLNAKARTDPYGLYSVKMDTDHSPYGCNIKRSGGDGDYTYSVAADWAKRPVNYVSFWDAVRFCNWLHNGQGNGDTETGAYTLNGYNGTGGRGVFRNRLAKWFLPSEDEWYKAAYYDPQKPGGAGYYGYPTRSDSKPSNELSATGTNNANYYHGDYTIGKPYYRTEVGAFKNSPSPFGTFDQGGNVCEWDEHIGYELYGYASRGLRGGAFGNFSSFLLSSTRDIETVYPTYEHHLRGFRVGRPSELPPRGRYVVAWADADNTYDSVLAGVNLGRNKTHQLGLWAKTEKYGFTVRFYLPTYRGFEAQSDGTFTIHLNPDNPYTSPGSNVDGVKIQLYTMDPKDGDWVEMLASYNGKAPGEPWTAGSPYAHTGTLVSELTYSRAKHGRGPLEFTIPKAILNKALAAGRIDWLVRTNNWDGSFGTNSGFRVCAREFERATMGPSLSFTAVPRPAGE
;
A
#
# COMPACT_ATOMS: atom_id res chain seq x y z
N MET A 1 56.97 50.90 5.88
CA MET A 1 55.89 51.30 6.81
C MET A 1 54.54 50.86 6.25
N ARG A 2 54.04 49.71 6.71
CA ARG A 2 52.64 49.20 6.70
C ARG A 2 52.75 47.71 7.02
N GLY A 3 52.69 47.40 8.31
CA GLY A 3 52.90 46.06 8.83
C GLY A 3 53.09 46.13 10.34
N SER A 4 52.05 46.54 11.07
CA SER A 4 51.97 46.43 12.54
C SER A 4 50.56 46.65 13.13
N LEU A 5 49.50 46.85 12.34
CA LEU A 5 48.16 47.11 12.89
C LEU A 5 47.21 45.89 12.98
N CYS A 6 47.58 44.72 12.43
CA CYS A 6 46.72 43.52 12.48
C CYS A 6 47.02 42.57 13.64
N LEU A 7 48.16 42.70 14.34
CA LEU A 7 48.50 41.79 15.44
C LEU A 7 47.92 42.21 16.81
N LEU A 8 47.51 43.47 16.99
CA LEU A 8 47.00 43.94 18.29
C LEU A 8 45.50 43.67 18.51
N LEU A 9 44.70 43.42 17.47
CA LEU A 9 43.26 43.13 17.62
C LEU A 9 42.98 41.66 17.98
N ILE A 10 43.93 40.74 17.74
CA ILE A 10 43.75 39.32 18.06
C ILE A 10 44.11 39.02 19.53
N LEU A 11 44.93 39.86 20.16
CA LEU A 11 45.38 39.66 21.55
C LEU A 11 44.43 40.23 22.63
N VAL A 12 43.45 41.08 22.27
CA VAL A 12 42.47 41.60 23.23
C VAL A 12 41.19 40.74 23.30
N LEU A 13 40.93 39.88 22.31
CA LEU A 13 39.81 38.92 22.35
C LEU A 13 40.12 37.61 23.10
N LEU A 14 41.38 37.40 23.50
CA LEU A 14 41.81 36.22 24.29
C LEU A 14 41.74 36.45 25.82
N ALA A 15 41.32 37.63 26.29
CA ALA A 15 41.39 37.99 27.71
C ALA A 15 40.03 38.13 28.46
N THR A 16 38.90 37.78 27.83
CA THR A 16 37.59 37.69 28.52
C THR A 16 36.89 36.35 28.28
N GLY A 17 37.67 35.28 28.15
CA GLY A 17 37.17 33.92 28.31
C GLY A 17 36.80 33.67 29.77
N LYS A 18 35.67 34.20 30.23
CA LYS A 18 35.00 33.60 31.39
C LYS A 18 34.58 32.21 30.94
N ALA A 19 35.35 31.22 31.38
CA ALA A 19 34.93 29.84 31.41
C ALA A 19 33.53 29.81 32.06
N ILE A 20 32.52 29.55 31.24
CA ILE A 20 31.26 29.04 31.75
C ILE A 20 31.63 27.65 32.25
N VAL A 21 31.87 27.57 33.56
CA VAL A 21 31.90 26.29 34.27
C VAL A 21 30.60 25.60 33.86
N ALA A 22 30.75 24.47 33.16
CA ALA A 22 29.65 23.57 32.87
C ALA A 22 29.03 23.23 34.22
N GLY A 23 27.87 23.84 34.51
CA GLY A 23 27.07 23.46 35.65
C GLY A 23 26.69 22.00 35.46
N ASP A 24 26.79 21.22 36.53
CA ASP A 24 26.43 19.81 36.62
C ASP A 24 25.08 19.53 35.93
N GLY A 25 25.15 19.13 34.66
CA GLY A 25 24.04 18.62 33.89
C GLY A 25 23.84 17.13 34.21
N PRO A 26 22.62 16.60 34.09
CA PRO A 26 22.34 15.21 34.46
C PRO A 26 23.19 14.25 33.62
N ALA A 27 23.69 13.18 34.25
CA ALA A 27 24.46 12.11 33.63
C ALA A 27 23.79 11.61 32.33
N GLY A 28 24.43 11.79 31.18
CA GLY A 28 23.91 11.45 29.86
C GLY A 28 24.94 11.70 28.74
N GLY A 29 24.86 10.94 27.65
CA GLY A 29 25.75 11.02 26.48
C GLY A 29 25.51 12.25 25.59
N GLU A 30 25.90 12.16 24.31
CA GLU A 30 25.85 13.25 23.32
C GLU A 30 24.45 13.93 23.22
N LEU A 31 24.41 15.27 23.27
CA LEU A 31 23.21 16.06 23.01
C LEU A 31 23.09 16.41 21.53
N LEU A 32 21.99 15.99 20.89
CA LEU A 32 21.72 16.24 19.48
C LEU A 32 20.99 17.58 19.23
N TYR A 33 21.06 18.05 17.99
CA TYR A 33 20.43 19.29 17.50
C TYR A 33 18.93 19.45 17.81
N ASN A 34 18.21 18.34 17.99
CA ASN A 34 16.77 18.29 18.26
C ASN A 34 16.44 18.04 19.74
N GLY A 35 17.43 18.16 20.64
CA GLY A 35 17.27 18.02 22.08
C GLY A 35 17.31 16.57 22.60
N ILE A 36 17.49 15.58 21.74
CA ILE A 36 17.68 14.19 22.18
C ILE A 36 19.04 14.07 22.88
N HIS A 37 19.04 13.53 24.10
CA HIS A 37 20.26 13.07 24.78
C HIS A 37 20.46 11.59 24.51
N LEU A 38 21.58 11.23 23.89
CA LEU A 38 21.95 9.84 23.68
C LEU A 38 22.36 9.18 25.01
N PRO A 39 22.21 7.85 25.15
CA PRO A 39 22.85 7.10 26.23
C PRO A 39 24.38 7.24 26.20
N GLU A 40 25.03 7.07 27.35
CA GLU A 40 26.51 7.10 27.44
C GLU A 40 27.17 5.97 26.63
N GLU A 41 26.61 4.75 26.66
CA GLU A 41 27.03 3.67 25.77
C GLU A 41 26.34 3.83 24.41
N TRP A 42 27.13 4.21 23.41
CA TRP A 42 26.68 4.38 22.03
C TRP A 42 27.70 3.78 21.04
N PRO A 43 27.28 3.08 19.97
CA PRO A 43 25.89 2.71 19.65
C PRO A 43 25.31 1.65 20.59
N PRO A 44 23.97 1.61 20.78
CA PRO A 44 23.33 0.61 21.65
C PRO A 44 23.54 -0.82 21.15
N ARG A 45 23.76 -1.77 22.06
CA ARG A 45 23.81 -3.20 21.74
C ARG A 45 22.42 -3.82 21.82
N LEU A 46 21.70 -3.80 20.70
CA LEU A 46 20.35 -4.35 20.62
C LEU A 46 20.34 -5.88 20.47
N ARG A 47 19.36 -6.53 21.10
CA ARG A 47 18.95 -7.89 20.72
C ARG A 47 18.09 -7.78 19.46
N ILE A 48 18.55 -8.36 18.37
CA ILE A 48 17.78 -8.44 17.13
C ILE A 48 16.54 -9.29 17.33
N SER A 49 15.39 -8.79 16.86
CA SER A 49 14.13 -9.52 16.82
C SER A 49 13.31 -9.08 15.60
N ARG A 50 12.33 -9.89 15.22
CA ARG A 50 11.34 -9.54 14.18
C ARG A 50 10.22 -8.64 14.70
N GLU A 51 10.28 -8.15 15.94
CA GLU A 51 9.36 -7.09 16.37
C GLU A 51 9.79 -5.74 15.80
N PRO A 52 8.85 -4.79 15.60
CA PRO A 52 9.22 -3.43 15.25
C PRO A 52 10.26 -2.88 16.22
N MET A 53 11.32 -2.29 15.67
CA MET A 53 12.40 -1.69 16.47
C MET A 53 11.82 -0.65 17.44
N PRO A 54 12.11 -0.72 18.74
CA PRO A 54 11.76 0.34 19.67
C PRO A 54 12.39 1.67 19.26
N VAL A 55 11.69 2.77 19.51
CA VAL A 55 12.14 4.13 19.16
C VAL A 55 12.19 4.98 20.45
N PRO A 56 13.26 4.85 21.25
CA PRO A 56 13.29 5.41 22.61
C PRO A 56 13.09 6.93 22.66
N TYR A 57 13.53 7.65 21.63
CA TYR A 57 13.35 9.11 21.55
C TYR A 57 11.89 9.54 21.35
N LEU A 58 10.99 8.64 20.93
CA LEU A 58 9.55 8.91 20.90
C LEU A 58 8.87 8.60 22.23
N ASP A 59 9.46 7.75 23.08
CA ASP A 59 8.96 7.48 24.43
C ASP A 59 9.45 8.53 25.43
N LYS A 60 10.74 8.88 25.33
CA LYS A 60 11.40 9.91 26.15
C LYS A 60 11.80 11.10 25.27
N ARG A 61 10.80 11.88 24.88
CA ARG A 61 11.00 13.11 24.09
C ARG A 61 11.61 14.22 24.97
N PRO A 62 12.42 15.12 24.41
CA PRO A 62 12.88 16.29 25.14
C PRO A 62 11.69 17.15 25.60
N PRO A 63 11.83 17.86 26.73
CA PRO A 63 10.78 18.74 27.26
C PRO A 63 10.51 19.92 26.31
N VAL A 64 11.54 20.43 25.65
CA VAL A 64 11.47 21.47 24.62
C VAL A 64 12.27 20.99 23.41
N VAL A 65 11.69 21.09 22.21
CA VAL A 65 12.33 20.66 20.97
C VAL A 65 12.94 21.88 20.25
N PRO A 66 14.27 21.97 20.07
CA PRO A 66 14.86 22.93 19.15
C PRO A 66 14.48 22.58 17.71
N ILE A 67 14.02 23.58 16.94
CA ILE A 67 13.55 23.40 15.55
C ILE A 67 14.34 24.28 14.55
N ASP A 68 15.57 24.66 14.89
CA ASP A 68 16.44 25.49 14.05
C ASP A 68 16.97 24.75 12.80
N VAL A 69 16.95 23.42 12.81
CA VAL A 69 17.45 22.60 11.71
C VAL A 69 16.28 22.01 10.93
N GLY A 70 16.09 22.55 9.72
CA GLY A 70 15.24 21.97 8.70
C GLY A 70 13.74 22.05 8.94
N ARG A 71 13.03 21.58 7.92
CA ARG A 71 11.58 21.42 7.94
C ARG A 71 11.15 20.36 8.94
N GLN A 72 10.19 20.68 9.79
CA GLN A 72 9.59 19.74 10.73
C GLN A 72 8.52 18.92 10.02
N LEU A 73 8.83 17.66 9.76
CA LEU A 73 7.96 16.71 9.05
C LEU A 73 7.00 15.99 10.01
N PHE A 74 5.80 15.66 9.54
CA PHE A 74 4.79 14.92 10.32
C PHE A 74 4.89 13.40 10.21
N VAL A 75 6.09 12.87 9.97
CA VAL A 75 6.38 11.42 9.86
C VAL A 75 6.45 10.69 11.20
N ASP A 76 6.26 11.40 12.30
CA ASP A 76 6.13 10.89 13.66
C ASP A 76 5.38 11.88 14.55
N ASP A 77 5.26 11.55 15.85
CA ASP A 77 4.68 12.43 16.88
C ASP A 77 5.77 13.18 17.68
N PHE A 78 7.00 13.31 17.16
CA PHE A 78 8.11 13.92 17.91
C PHE A 78 7.84 15.39 18.25
N VAL A 79 7.24 16.14 17.30
CA VAL A 79 6.87 17.55 17.48
C VAL A 79 5.38 17.76 17.76
N VAL A 80 4.55 16.73 17.66
CA VAL A 80 3.08 16.83 17.82
C VAL A 80 2.69 16.56 19.27
N GLU A 81 1.97 17.49 19.90
CA GLU A 81 1.41 17.32 21.24
C GLU A 81 -0.05 16.84 21.17
N LYS A 82 -0.86 17.51 20.33
CA LYS A 82 -2.29 17.20 20.17
C LYS A 82 -2.74 17.54 18.76
N THR A 83 -3.63 16.74 18.19
CA THR A 83 -4.20 17.02 16.87
C THR A 83 -5.62 16.44 16.73
N THR A 84 -6.47 17.13 15.97
CA THR A 84 -7.71 16.58 15.40
C THR A 84 -7.58 16.29 13.90
N LEU A 85 -6.49 16.73 13.28
CA LEU A 85 -6.14 16.42 11.89
C LEU A 85 -5.79 14.94 11.73
N GLN A 86 -6.12 14.38 10.57
CA GLN A 86 -5.82 13.00 10.22
C GLN A 86 -4.48 12.93 9.49
N ARG A 87 -3.53 12.13 10.01
CA ARG A 87 -2.26 11.89 9.31
C ARG A 87 -2.46 11.01 8.08
N THR A 88 -1.99 11.41 6.90
CA THR A 88 -1.99 10.56 5.69
C THR A 88 -0.57 10.34 5.19
N TRP A 89 -0.27 9.12 4.75
CA TRP A 89 1.03 8.71 4.21
C TRP A 89 0.96 8.63 2.68
N HIS A 90 1.96 9.17 2.00
CA HIS A 90 1.98 9.23 0.54
C HIS A 90 3.15 8.39 -0.03
N LEU A 91 2.96 7.87 -1.24
CA LEU A 91 3.97 7.09 -1.96
C LEU A 91 4.51 7.93 -3.11
N ALA A 92 5.74 7.64 -3.56
CA ALA A 92 6.27 8.27 -4.76
C ALA A 92 5.56 7.73 -6.01
N GLU A 93 5.34 8.61 -6.98
CA GLU A 93 4.72 8.29 -8.25
C GLU A 93 5.80 7.99 -9.30
N PRO A 94 5.83 6.79 -9.90
CA PRO A 94 6.79 6.47 -10.96
C PRO A 94 6.64 7.41 -12.16
N TYR A 95 7.75 7.91 -12.68
CA TYR A 95 7.73 8.67 -13.93
C TYR A 95 7.27 7.81 -15.10
N SER A 96 6.27 8.28 -15.85
CA SER A 96 5.70 7.56 -17.00
C SER A 96 6.70 7.32 -18.13
N GLY A 97 7.76 8.13 -18.24
CA GLY A 97 8.83 7.96 -19.22
C GLY A 97 9.91 6.94 -18.83
N ASN A 98 9.76 6.24 -17.70
CA ASN A 98 10.72 5.22 -17.26
C ASN A 98 10.89 4.05 -18.26
N PRO A 99 12.05 3.38 -18.25
CA PRO A 99 13.27 3.74 -17.52
C PRO A 99 13.99 4.95 -18.13
N VAL A 100 14.60 5.78 -17.29
CA VAL A 100 15.41 6.95 -17.68
C VAL A 100 16.86 6.60 -18.03
N LEU A 101 17.34 5.44 -17.61
CA LEU A 101 18.64 4.89 -17.99
C LEU A 101 18.47 3.46 -18.53
N ARG A 102 18.92 3.22 -19.76
CA ARG A 102 18.88 1.91 -20.44
C ARG A 102 20.28 1.45 -20.81
N PRO A 103 20.55 0.14 -20.93
CA PRO A 103 21.78 -0.37 -21.52
C PRO A 103 21.75 -0.18 -23.05
N ASP A 104 22.42 0.86 -23.53
CA ASP A 104 22.43 1.30 -24.94
C ASP A 104 23.85 1.61 -25.47
N ARG A 105 24.87 1.15 -24.74
CA ARG A 105 26.29 1.28 -25.11
C ARG A 105 27.01 -0.08 -25.15
N PRO A 106 28.07 -0.24 -25.96
CA PRO A 106 28.74 -1.54 -26.15
C PRO A 106 29.23 -2.19 -24.85
N TRP A 107 29.89 -1.44 -23.96
CA TRP A 107 30.44 -1.95 -22.69
C TRP A 107 29.34 -2.41 -21.71
N GLU A 108 28.12 -1.91 -21.83
CA GLU A 108 26.97 -2.32 -21.01
C GLU A 108 26.43 -3.69 -21.43
N THR A 109 26.74 -4.09 -22.67
CA THR A 109 26.29 -5.35 -23.30
C THR A 109 27.37 -6.41 -23.40
N ALA A 110 28.63 -6.08 -23.06
CA ALA A 110 29.80 -6.95 -23.20
C ALA A 110 29.86 -8.11 -22.17
N THR A 111 28.88 -8.22 -21.28
CA THR A 111 28.79 -9.27 -20.26
C THR A 111 27.58 -10.17 -20.52
N GLN A 112 27.35 -11.19 -19.69
CA GLN A 112 26.23 -12.12 -19.86
C GLN A 112 24.85 -11.45 -19.95
N ARG A 113 24.71 -10.18 -19.51
CA ARG A 113 23.44 -9.43 -19.49
C ARG A 113 23.66 -7.95 -19.80
N ALA A 114 22.80 -7.37 -20.62
CA ALA A 114 22.77 -5.94 -20.89
C ALA A 114 22.40 -5.17 -19.61
N THR A 115 23.34 -4.38 -19.09
CA THR A 115 23.27 -3.81 -17.74
C THR A 115 23.67 -2.34 -17.72
N ALA A 116 22.71 -1.49 -17.34
CA ALA A 116 22.92 -0.12 -16.86
C ALA A 116 22.25 0.01 -15.48
N TYR A 117 22.89 -0.57 -14.46
CA TYR A 117 22.26 -0.77 -13.14
C TYR A 117 22.50 0.43 -12.24
N ILE A 118 21.47 1.26 -12.05
CA ILE A 118 21.49 2.28 -11.00
C ILE A 118 21.22 1.58 -9.68
N TYR A 119 22.26 1.33 -8.92
CA TYR A 119 22.20 0.64 -7.65
C TYR A 119 22.55 1.61 -6.51
N SER A 120 23.10 1.13 -5.40
CA SER A 120 23.50 2.02 -4.30
C SER A 120 24.61 3.03 -4.71
N ASP A 121 25.25 2.85 -5.87
CA ASP A 121 26.33 3.68 -6.42
C ASP A 121 26.08 5.19 -6.28
N GLY A 122 24.88 5.68 -6.59
CA GLY A 122 24.42 6.99 -6.16
C GLY A 122 24.15 8.00 -7.27
N VAL A 123 23.25 8.94 -6.98
CA VAL A 123 22.91 10.09 -7.83
C VAL A 123 23.00 11.34 -6.97
N TRP A 124 23.74 12.34 -7.45
CA TRP A 124 23.98 13.59 -6.72
C TRP A 124 23.81 14.80 -7.63
N TYR A 125 23.36 15.92 -7.08
CA TYR A 125 23.50 17.20 -7.76
C TYR A 125 24.79 17.86 -7.29
N ASP A 126 25.71 18.09 -8.22
CA ASP A 126 26.94 18.82 -7.94
C ASP A 126 26.70 20.33 -8.16
N PRO A 127 26.71 21.17 -7.12
CA PRO A 127 26.51 22.61 -7.26
C PRO A 127 27.69 23.34 -7.91
N ALA A 128 28.90 22.77 -7.88
CA ALA A 128 30.07 23.34 -8.54
C ALA A 128 29.93 23.21 -10.06
N ASP A 129 29.54 22.03 -10.53
CA ASP A 129 29.36 21.74 -11.96
C ASP A 129 27.96 22.09 -12.48
N ARG A 130 27.01 22.30 -11.56
CA ARG A 130 25.57 22.54 -11.82
C ARG A 130 24.93 21.42 -12.64
N LEU A 131 25.30 20.18 -12.33
CA LEU A 131 24.84 18.99 -13.03
C LEU A 131 24.36 17.93 -12.03
N PHE A 132 23.35 17.18 -12.45
CA PHE A 132 23.08 15.87 -11.87
C PHE A 132 24.15 14.91 -12.37
N LYS A 133 24.72 14.11 -11.46
CA LYS A 133 25.76 13.12 -11.70
C LYS A 133 25.30 11.78 -11.18
N LEU A 134 25.52 10.73 -11.97
CA LEU A 134 25.08 9.38 -11.69
C LEU A 134 26.23 8.40 -11.93
N TRP A 135 26.44 7.50 -10.97
CA TRP A 135 27.31 6.34 -11.12
C TRP A 135 26.47 5.08 -11.19
N TYR A 136 26.82 4.17 -12.07
CA TYR A 136 26.02 2.97 -12.33
C TYR A 136 26.88 1.82 -12.84
N TRP A 137 26.38 0.59 -12.76
CA TRP A 137 27.12 -0.57 -13.27
C TRP A 137 26.99 -0.67 -14.78
N GLY A 138 28.13 -0.66 -15.47
CA GLY A 138 28.23 -1.02 -16.88
C GLY A 138 28.66 -2.47 -17.03
N GLY A 139 27.77 -3.31 -17.57
CA GLY A 139 27.98 -4.76 -17.59
C GLY A 139 27.85 -5.37 -16.19
N TYR A 140 27.33 -6.59 -16.12
CA TYR A 140 26.91 -7.20 -14.85
C TYR A 140 28.09 -7.36 -13.87
N ALA A 141 28.12 -6.50 -12.85
CA ALA A 141 29.14 -6.42 -11.79
C ALA A 141 30.58 -6.23 -12.32
N PHE A 142 30.76 -5.55 -13.46
CA PHE A 142 32.04 -5.50 -14.17
C PHE A 142 32.75 -4.15 -14.13
N SER A 143 32.00 -3.04 -14.10
CA SER A 143 32.58 -1.70 -14.12
C SER A 143 31.64 -0.66 -13.53
N THR A 144 32.21 0.43 -13.02
CA THR A 144 31.49 1.64 -12.65
C THR A 144 31.56 2.61 -13.83
N CYS A 145 30.40 3.03 -14.32
CA CYS A 145 30.19 4.00 -15.38
C CYS A 145 29.63 5.31 -14.83
N TYR A 146 29.72 6.37 -15.62
CA TYR A 146 29.32 7.72 -15.22
C TYR A 146 28.37 8.37 -16.24
N ALA A 147 27.32 9.02 -15.76
CA ALA A 147 26.39 9.78 -16.58
C ALA A 147 26.09 11.15 -15.95
N THR A 148 25.72 12.12 -16.78
CA THR A 148 25.32 13.46 -16.35
C THR A 148 23.96 13.85 -16.89
N SER A 149 23.28 14.73 -16.18
CA SER A 149 22.02 15.31 -16.65
C SER A 149 21.89 16.77 -16.21
N LYS A 150 21.14 17.55 -16.99
CA LYS A 150 20.74 18.93 -16.64
C LYS A 150 19.38 18.99 -15.97
N ASP A 151 18.55 17.96 -16.14
CA ASP A 151 17.17 17.91 -15.65
C ASP A 151 16.89 16.72 -14.72
N GLY A 152 17.84 15.78 -14.60
CA GLY A 152 17.69 14.52 -13.88
C GLY A 152 16.92 13.44 -14.66
N ILE A 153 16.38 13.76 -15.83
CA ILE A 153 15.53 12.85 -16.61
C ILE A 153 16.28 12.35 -17.84
N GLN A 154 16.88 13.27 -18.60
CA GLN A 154 17.66 12.94 -19.78
C GLN A 154 19.12 12.80 -19.40
N TRP A 155 19.64 11.57 -19.50
CA TRP A 155 21.01 11.24 -19.12
C TRP A 155 21.92 11.17 -20.33
N GLU A 156 23.00 11.93 -20.28
CA GLU A 156 24.12 11.88 -21.21
C GLU A 156 25.19 10.92 -20.65
N LYS A 157 25.67 10.01 -21.50
CA LYS A 157 26.79 9.11 -21.21
C LYS A 157 28.03 9.62 -21.97
N PRO A 158 28.81 10.56 -21.38
CA PRO A 158 29.90 11.22 -22.09
C PRO A 158 31.06 10.25 -22.37
N SER A 159 31.76 10.43 -23.48
CA SER A 159 33.05 9.77 -23.68
C SER A 159 34.08 10.42 -22.78
N LEU A 160 34.59 9.68 -21.79
CA LEU A 160 35.55 10.17 -20.80
C LEU A 160 36.97 9.66 -21.06
N ASP A 161 37.10 8.55 -21.78
CA ASP A 161 38.38 7.94 -22.19
C ASP A 161 39.36 7.71 -21.02
N VAL A 162 38.83 7.47 -19.82
CA VAL A 162 39.61 7.25 -18.59
C VAL A 162 40.14 5.83 -18.50
N VAL A 163 39.28 4.85 -18.78
CA VAL A 163 39.61 3.42 -18.75
C VAL A 163 39.72 2.87 -20.17
N GLU A 164 38.70 3.11 -21.00
CA GLU A 164 38.65 2.64 -22.40
C GLU A 164 38.26 3.81 -23.33
N PRO A 165 38.90 3.96 -24.50
CA PRO A 165 38.53 4.97 -25.49
C PRO A 165 37.07 4.83 -25.98
N GLY A 166 36.38 5.94 -26.15
CA GLY A 166 34.99 5.97 -26.59
C GLY A 166 33.96 5.64 -25.49
N SER A 167 34.39 5.51 -24.23
CA SER A 167 33.54 5.00 -23.13
C SER A 167 33.35 5.99 -21.98
N ASN A 168 32.30 5.77 -21.19
CA ASN A 168 32.04 6.48 -19.93
C ASN A 168 32.44 5.65 -18.69
N VAL A 169 33.29 4.63 -18.86
CA VAL A 169 33.77 3.78 -17.78
C VAL A 169 34.80 4.56 -16.96
N VAL A 170 34.55 4.69 -15.65
CA VAL A 170 35.42 5.44 -14.72
C VAL A 170 36.22 4.55 -13.78
N LEU A 171 35.76 3.32 -13.56
CA LEU A 171 36.48 2.31 -12.78
C LEU A 171 36.23 0.91 -13.37
N LEU A 172 37.30 0.20 -13.68
CA LEU A 172 37.25 -1.21 -14.06
C LEU A 172 37.50 -2.10 -12.83
N HIS A 173 36.42 -2.59 -12.23
CA HIS A 173 36.51 -3.51 -11.09
C HIS A 173 35.27 -4.39 -10.97
N ARG A 174 35.42 -5.58 -10.39
CA ARG A 174 34.26 -6.38 -9.98
C ARG A 174 33.80 -5.96 -8.59
N HIS A 175 32.54 -5.60 -8.47
CA HIS A 175 31.92 -5.17 -7.20
C HIS A 175 30.48 -5.68 -7.09
N ASP A 176 30.08 -6.03 -5.87
CA ASP A 176 28.72 -6.44 -5.49
C ASP A 176 27.89 -5.26 -4.96
N SER A 177 28.56 -4.25 -4.42
CA SER A 177 27.97 -2.95 -4.05
C SER A 177 29.03 -1.86 -4.16
N GLU A 178 28.58 -0.65 -4.49
CA GLU A 178 29.39 0.55 -4.39
C GLU A 178 28.49 1.69 -3.88
N ILE A 179 29.07 2.62 -3.13
CA ILE A 179 28.49 3.95 -2.84
C ILE A 179 29.51 4.98 -3.30
N VAL A 180 29.10 5.89 -4.16
CA VAL A 180 29.79 7.16 -4.42
C VAL A 180 29.07 8.25 -3.62
N TRP A 181 29.83 8.94 -2.78
CA TRP A 181 29.36 10.04 -1.95
C TRP A 181 30.01 11.34 -2.38
N LEU A 182 29.19 12.39 -2.57
CA LEU A 182 29.66 13.77 -2.70
C LEU A 182 29.73 14.39 -1.30
N ASP A 183 30.95 14.59 -0.81
CA ASP A 183 31.19 15.18 0.49
C ASP A 183 31.35 16.70 0.35
N HIS A 184 30.31 17.44 0.72
CA HIS A 184 30.31 18.90 0.66
C HIS A 184 31.17 19.55 1.74
N ASP A 185 31.49 18.83 2.82
CA ASP A 185 32.24 19.35 3.96
C ASP A 185 33.74 19.02 3.87
N GLU A 186 34.15 18.27 2.85
CA GLU A 186 35.55 17.92 2.62
C GLU A 186 36.39 19.14 2.25
N ALA A 187 37.44 19.39 3.04
CA ALA A 187 38.34 20.50 2.84
C ALA A 187 39.41 20.20 1.76
N ASP A 188 39.82 18.95 1.60
CA ASP A 188 40.75 18.55 0.56
C ASP A 188 39.98 18.29 -0.75
N PRO A 189 40.10 19.15 -1.78
CA PRO A 189 39.35 19.00 -3.02
C PRO A 189 39.66 17.68 -3.74
N MET A 190 40.80 17.03 -3.45
CA MET A 190 41.14 15.71 -4.00
C MET A 190 40.31 14.56 -3.40
N ARG A 191 39.59 14.80 -2.30
CA ARG A 191 38.80 13.81 -1.55
C ARG A 191 37.30 14.09 -1.55
N ARG A 192 36.88 15.05 -2.38
CA ARG A 192 35.51 15.54 -2.51
C ARG A 192 34.51 14.41 -2.80
N TYR A 193 34.90 13.47 -3.67
CA TYR A 193 34.15 12.25 -3.91
C TYR A 193 34.80 11.07 -3.19
N LYS A 194 33.96 10.23 -2.59
CA LYS A 194 34.38 9.03 -1.86
C LYS A 194 33.64 7.81 -2.42
N SER A 195 34.37 6.82 -2.90
CA SER A 195 33.82 5.53 -3.37
C SER A 195 34.09 4.45 -2.33
N PHE A 196 33.03 3.77 -1.89
CA PHE A 196 33.05 2.62 -0.99
C PHE A 196 32.58 1.38 -1.74
N ALA A 197 33.51 0.65 -2.36
CA ALA A 197 33.20 -0.51 -3.18
C ALA A 197 33.47 -1.83 -2.45
N VAL A 198 32.50 -2.74 -2.44
CA VAL A 198 32.62 -4.11 -1.91
C VAL A 198 32.67 -5.09 -3.09
N GLY A 199 33.65 -5.98 -3.13
CA GLY A 199 33.80 -6.92 -4.25
C GLY A 199 34.54 -8.22 -3.94
N SER A 200 34.44 -9.15 -4.90
CA SER A 200 35.05 -10.49 -4.87
C SER A 200 36.57 -10.47 -5.12
N PRO A 201 37.34 -11.51 -4.71
CA PRO A 201 36.90 -12.80 -4.14
C PRO A 201 36.66 -12.81 -2.63
N ASN A 202 37.10 -11.80 -1.87
CA ASN A 202 37.12 -11.86 -0.39
C ASN A 202 36.05 -10.99 0.30
N THR A 203 35.06 -10.47 -0.44
CA THR A 203 34.03 -9.52 0.04
C THR A 203 34.60 -8.45 0.98
N ILE A 204 35.57 -7.69 0.48
CA ILE A 204 36.22 -6.59 1.21
C ILE A 204 35.73 -5.24 0.69
N MET A 205 35.58 -4.27 1.58
CA MET A 205 35.30 -2.88 1.24
C MET A 205 36.60 -2.12 0.96
N LYS A 206 36.64 -1.37 -0.15
CA LYS A 206 37.75 -0.51 -0.54
C LYS A 206 37.25 0.94 -0.63
N LEU A 207 37.95 1.84 0.05
CA LEU A 207 37.72 3.29 -0.05
C LEU A 207 38.63 3.90 -1.11
N ARG A 208 38.08 4.76 -1.97
CA ARG A 208 38.82 5.59 -2.94
C ARG A 208 38.37 7.03 -2.87
N TYR A 209 39.26 7.92 -3.30
CA TYR A 209 38.99 9.35 -3.40
C TYR A 209 39.04 9.82 -4.85
N SER A 210 38.29 10.86 -5.16
CA SER A 210 38.32 11.54 -6.45
C SER A 210 37.97 13.02 -6.29
N PRO A 211 38.63 13.92 -7.05
CA PRO A 211 38.25 15.33 -7.10
C PRO A 211 36.99 15.60 -7.94
N ASP A 212 36.74 14.78 -8.97
CA ASP A 212 35.71 14.99 -9.99
C ASP A 212 34.68 13.86 -10.07
N GLY A 213 34.92 12.76 -9.35
CA GLY A 213 34.11 11.54 -9.39
C GLY A 213 34.34 10.70 -10.66
N ILE A 214 35.33 11.07 -11.46
CA ILE A 214 35.68 10.44 -12.75
C ILE A 214 37.04 9.77 -12.63
N ARG A 215 38.03 10.45 -12.06
CA ARG A 215 39.40 9.94 -11.88
C ARG A 215 39.59 9.52 -10.43
N TRP A 216 39.64 8.22 -10.21
CA TRP A 216 39.67 7.63 -8.88
C TRP A 216 41.09 7.22 -8.47
N SER A 217 41.44 7.47 -7.20
CA SER A 217 42.70 7.03 -6.61
C SER A 217 42.80 5.49 -6.54
N LYS A 218 44.02 4.98 -6.29
CA LYS A 218 44.19 3.64 -5.71
C LYS A 218 43.43 3.55 -4.35
N PRO A 219 43.08 2.34 -3.86
CA PRO A 219 42.41 2.23 -2.57
C PRO A 219 43.25 2.89 -1.47
N VAL A 220 42.63 3.76 -0.69
CA VAL A 220 43.28 4.47 0.43
C VAL A 220 43.02 3.79 1.78
N ALA A 221 41.98 2.96 1.85
CA ALA A 221 41.70 2.04 2.95
C ALA A 221 41.04 0.76 2.43
N THR A 222 41.18 -0.32 3.18
CA THR A 222 40.58 -1.62 2.88
C THR A 222 40.18 -2.31 4.18
N SER A 223 38.97 -2.86 4.24
CA SER A 223 38.49 -3.64 5.39
C SER A 223 39.08 -5.04 5.43
N THR A 224 39.02 -5.70 6.59
CA THR A 224 39.44 -7.11 6.72
C THR A 224 38.41 -8.12 6.21
N GLY A 225 37.13 -7.75 6.15
CA GLY A 225 36.04 -8.54 5.55
C GLY A 225 34.66 -7.97 5.91
N VAL A 226 33.72 -7.99 4.98
CA VAL A 226 32.32 -7.58 5.16
C VAL A 226 31.38 -8.52 4.39
N GLY A 227 30.08 -8.50 4.69
CA GLY A 227 29.09 -9.18 3.86
C GLY A 227 28.93 -8.51 2.50
N ASP A 228 28.49 -9.27 1.49
CA ASP A 228 28.04 -8.72 0.21
C ASP A 228 26.97 -7.64 0.43
N ARG A 229 26.81 -6.66 -0.46
CA ARG A 229 25.80 -5.61 -0.28
C ARG A 229 25.92 -4.78 1.01
N SER A 230 27.10 -4.72 1.62
CA SER A 230 27.41 -3.73 2.64
C SER A 230 27.57 -2.34 2.00
N THR A 231 27.07 -1.31 2.65
CA THR A 231 27.07 0.08 2.17
C THR A 231 27.47 1.04 3.29
N VAL A 232 27.78 2.28 2.93
CA VAL A 232 28.17 3.36 3.86
C VAL A 232 27.34 4.60 3.55
N PHE A 233 26.95 5.35 4.57
CA PHE A 233 26.35 6.68 4.42
C PHE A 233 26.89 7.64 5.48
N TYR A 234 26.70 8.94 5.31
CA TYR A 234 27.10 9.95 6.30
C TYR A 234 25.88 10.43 7.10
N ASN A 235 26.03 10.49 8.42
CA ASN A 235 25.07 11.12 9.33
C ASN A 235 25.63 12.49 9.77
N PRO A 236 25.20 13.59 9.15
CA PRO A 236 25.75 14.91 9.42
C PRO A 236 25.23 15.51 10.73
N PHE A 237 24.13 15.00 11.29
CA PHE A 237 23.63 15.44 12.61
C PHE A 237 24.57 15.04 13.76
N ARG A 238 25.35 13.98 13.55
CA ARG A 238 26.36 13.46 14.49
C ARG A 238 27.79 13.55 13.96
N LYS A 239 27.94 13.96 12.69
CA LYS A 239 29.22 14.07 11.97
C LYS A 239 30.01 12.76 11.93
N VAL A 240 29.32 11.67 11.61
CA VAL A 240 29.91 10.32 11.51
C VAL A 240 29.54 9.63 10.20
N TRP A 241 30.49 8.90 9.64
CA TRP A 241 30.24 7.89 8.62
C TRP A 241 29.69 6.64 9.29
N VAL A 242 28.65 6.06 8.71
CA VAL A 242 27.96 4.87 9.22
C VAL A 242 28.10 3.73 8.22
N GLY A 243 28.68 2.63 8.68
CA GLY A 243 28.68 1.35 7.97
C GLY A 243 27.38 0.60 8.20
N SER A 244 26.58 0.45 7.14
CA SER A 244 25.46 -0.47 7.06
C SER A 244 26.00 -1.80 6.55
N ILE A 245 26.35 -2.72 7.45
CA ILE A 245 27.12 -3.92 7.09
C ILE A 245 26.18 -5.11 7.03
N ARG A 246 26.16 -5.84 5.91
CA ARG A 246 25.32 -7.03 5.80
C ARG A 246 25.76 -8.12 6.77
N SER A 247 24.78 -8.74 7.41
CA SER A 247 24.92 -9.82 8.38
C SER A 247 23.94 -10.98 8.08
N GLY A 248 24.13 -12.09 8.78
CA GLY A 248 23.36 -13.33 8.69
C GLY A 248 22.65 -13.76 9.97
N ILE A 249 22.46 -12.85 10.95
CA ILE A 249 21.86 -13.19 12.27
C ILE A 249 20.43 -13.73 12.12
N ASP A 250 19.61 -13.13 11.25
CA ASP A 250 18.24 -13.59 10.92
C ASP A 250 17.98 -13.36 9.43
N GLY A 251 18.38 -14.34 8.61
CA GLY A 251 18.41 -14.16 7.15
C GLY A 251 19.30 -12.96 6.76
N ARG A 252 18.91 -12.20 5.72
CA ARG A 252 19.60 -10.94 5.41
C ARG A 252 19.22 -9.86 6.44
N SER A 253 20.24 -9.35 7.11
CA SER A 253 20.15 -8.40 8.23
C SER A 253 21.30 -7.39 8.17
N ARG A 254 21.28 -6.37 9.03
CA ARG A 254 22.31 -5.31 9.10
C ARG A 254 22.95 -5.20 10.47
N HIS A 255 24.26 -5.00 10.45
CA HIS A 255 25.08 -4.53 11.53
C HIS A 255 25.42 -3.04 11.32
N TYR A 256 25.76 -2.36 12.41
CA TYR A 256 26.11 -0.95 12.45
C TYR A 256 27.56 -0.78 12.88
N SER A 257 28.25 0.16 12.25
CA SER A 257 29.54 0.70 12.70
C SER A 257 29.57 2.19 12.41
N GLU A 258 30.28 2.98 13.20
CA GLU A 258 30.42 4.41 12.93
C GLU A 258 31.82 4.94 13.22
N HIS A 259 32.21 5.98 12.48
CA HIS A 259 33.42 6.75 12.77
C HIS A 259 33.36 8.14 12.11
N PRO A 260 33.88 9.21 12.73
CA PRO A 260 33.98 10.53 12.11
C PRO A 260 34.81 10.56 10.83
N ASP A 261 35.84 9.71 10.75
CA ASP A 261 36.72 9.57 9.59
C ASP A 261 36.39 8.31 8.78
N ALA A 262 36.11 8.50 7.48
CA ALA A 262 35.76 7.42 6.55
C ALA A 262 36.85 6.37 6.35
N LYS A 263 38.13 6.77 6.32
CA LYS A 263 39.26 5.85 6.15
C LYS A 263 39.37 4.94 7.36
N ILE A 264 39.30 5.52 8.56
CA ILE A 264 39.36 4.77 9.82
C ILE A 264 38.11 3.88 9.98
N LEU A 265 36.92 4.32 9.56
CA LEU A 265 35.74 3.44 9.51
C LEU A 265 36.07 2.17 8.71
N VAL A 266 36.51 2.32 7.46
CA VAL A 266 36.79 1.18 6.57
C VAL A 266 37.87 0.26 7.13
N GLU A 267 38.94 0.81 7.71
CA GLU A 267 40.02 0.02 8.33
C GLU A 267 39.55 -0.78 9.56
N LYS A 268 38.57 -0.26 10.31
CA LYS A 268 37.99 -0.93 11.48
C LYS A 268 36.95 -1.99 11.13
N LEU A 269 36.41 -2.01 9.92
CA LEU A 269 35.39 -2.99 9.54
C LEU A 269 35.96 -4.43 9.54
N PRO A 270 35.20 -5.41 10.09
CA PRO A 270 33.79 -5.32 10.45
C PRO A 270 33.51 -5.05 11.93
N GLY A 271 34.32 -4.29 12.68
CA GLY A 271 34.01 -3.92 14.07
C GLY A 271 32.63 -3.25 14.17
N VAL A 272 31.62 -4.02 14.60
CA VAL A 272 30.19 -3.68 14.41
C VAL A 272 29.33 -4.13 15.59
N VAL A 273 28.11 -3.61 15.66
CA VAL A 273 27.04 -4.07 16.57
C VAL A 273 25.79 -4.51 15.77
N PRO A 274 24.95 -5.43 16.29
CA PRO A 274 23.67 -5.75 15.67
C PRO A 274 22.76 -4.53 15.56
N TRP A 275 22.07 -4.36 14.41
CA TRP A 275 21.29 -3.15 14.16
C TRP A 275 19.86 -3.39 13.67
N ALA A 276 19.67 -3.83 12.43
CA ALA A 276 18.36 -3.82 11.78
C ALA A 276 18.05 -5.11 11.02
N VAL A 277 16.78 -5.50 11.03
CA VAL A 277 16.21 -6.65 10.30
C VAL A 277 14.87 -6.28 9.68
N ALA A 278 14.36 -7.14 8.80
CA ALA A 278 12.96 -7.08 8.41
C ALA A 278 12.10 -7.51 9.61
N ASP A 279 11.14 -6.66 9.97
CA ASP A 279 10.24 -6.89 11.10
C ASP A 279 8.93 -7.58 10.63
N ARG A 280 8.10 -8.01 11.57
CA ARG A 280 6.86 -8.75 11.30
C ARG A 280 5.79 -7.93 10.57
N LEU A 281 5.95 -6.60 10.50
CA LEU A 281 5.05 -5.73 9.75
C LEU A 281 5.52 -5.55 8.30
N ASP A 282 6.75 -5.98 7.96
CA ASP A 282 7.24 -5.93 6.59
C ASP A 282 6.41 -6.83 5.65
N PRO A 283 6.12 -6.35 4.43
CA PRO A 283 5.26 -7.06 3.50
C PRO A 283 5.87 -8.40 3.08
N ARG A 284 5.01 -9.41 3.00
CA ARG A 284 5.33 -10.71 2.42
C ARG A 284 5.04 -10.72 0.93
N ASN A 285 5.63 -11.69 0.23
CA ASN A 285 5.33 -11.89 -1.18
C ASN A 285 3.82 -12.16 -1.37
N PRO A 286 3.13 -11.43 -2.27
CA PRO A 286 1.71 -11.64 -2.51
C PRO A 286 1.42 -12.97 -3.22
N ASN A 287 2.41 -13.58 -3.88
CA ASN A 287 2.23 -14.89 -4.51
C ASN A 287 2.08 -15.99 -3.44
N PRO A 288 0.95 -16.72 -3.41
CA PRO A 288 0.71 -17.76 -2.41
C PRO A 288 1.79 -18.86 -2.34
N LYS A 289 2.54 -19.09 -3.44
CA LYS A 289 3.69 -20.00 -3.47
C LYS A 289 4.74 -19.63 -2.42
N PHE A 290 4.92 -18.34 -2.17
CA PHE A 290 5.94 -17.79 -1.28
C PHE A 290 5.38 -17.31 0.05
N ARG A 291 4.12 -17.63 0.38
CA ARG A 291 3.47 -17.19 1.64
C ARG A 291 4.22 -17.58 2.92
N ARG A 292 5.01 -18.67 2.86
CA ARG A 292 5.85 -19.18 3.96
C ARG A 292 7.28 -18.61 3.94
N THR A 293 7.64 -17.83 2.94
CA THR A 293 8.94 -17.15 2.92
C THR A 293 8.83 -15.89 3.76
N ASP A 294 9.71 -15.80 4.74
CA ASP A 294 9.82 -14.62 5.57
C ASP A 294 10.56 -13.49 4.84
N PRO A 295 10.09 -12.23 4.98
CA PRO A 295 10.81 -11.10 4.43
C PRO A 295 12.17 -10.96 5.12
N GLN A 296 13.13 -10.40 4.40
CA GLN A 296 14.49 -10.16 4.88
C GLN A 296 14.97 -8.77 4.45
N LEU A 297 15.86 -8.16 5.22
CA LEU A 297 16.41 -6.84 4.91
C LEU A 297 17.62 -6.98 3.99
N TYR A 298 17.42 -6.74 2.70
CA TYR A 298 18.45 -6.90 1.68
C TYR A 298 19.49 -5.78 1.73
N ASN A 299 19.02 -4.54 1.86
CA ASN A 299 19.85 -3.36 1.94
C ASN A 299 19.19 -2.26 2.78
N LEU A 300 20.01 -1.41 3.40
CA LEU A 300 19.58 -0.19 4.08
C LEU A 300 20.54 0.93 3.71
N ASP A 301 20.09 1.80 2.80
CA ASP A 301 20.75 3.07 2.50
C ASP A 301 20.06 4.20 3.27
N ALA A 302 20.79 5.26 3.62
CA ALA A 302 20.21 6.39 4.34
C ALA A 302 20.87 7.71 3.95
N VAL A 303 20.14 8.81 4.14
CA VAL A 303 20.60 10.18 3.88
C VAL A 303 19.93 11.15 4.85
N ALA A 304 20.58 12.26 5.18
CA ALA A 304 19.92 13.34 5.91
C ALA A 304 18.97 14.12 5.00
N TYR A 305 17.72 14.25 5.42
CA TYR A 305 16.71 15.07 4.76
C TYR A 305 16.02 15.96 5.78
N GLU A 306 16.12 17.26 5.57
CA GLU A 306 15.62 18.33 6.43
C GLU A 306 16.09 18.15 7.88
N SER A 307 15.19 17.74 8.77
CA SER A 307 15.44 17.62 10.22
C SER A 307 15.57 16.16 10.70
N LEU A 308 15.87 15.19 9.82
CA LEU A 308 16.02 13.77 10.19
C LEU A 308 16.83 12.96 9.18
N MET A 309 17.19 11.73 9.53
CA MET A 309 17.71 10.73 8.60
C MET A 309 16.55 9.98 7.93
N LEU A 310 16.54 9.96 6.61
CA LEU A 310 15.65 9.16 5.77
C LEU A 310 16.34 7.84 5.40
N GLY A 311 15.71 6.71 5.72
CA GLY A 311 16.19 5.36 5.43
C GLY A 311 15.39 4.69 4.31
N LEU A 312 16.09 4.09 3.35
CA LEU A 312 15.55 3.30 2.25
C LEU A 312 15.82 1.80 2.52
N PHE A 313 14.79 1.10 2.96
CA PHE A 313 14.82 -0.32 3.30
C PHE A 313 14.46 -1.15 2.08
N ALA A 314 15.44 -1.81 1.47
CA ALA A 314 15.17 -2.80 0.43
C ALA A 314 14.75 -4.12 1.07
N ILE A 315 13.45 -4.41 1.09
CA ILE A 315 12.87 -5.62 1.67
C ILE A 315 12.77 -6.70 0.61
N TRP A 316 13.47 -7.81 0.85
CA TRP A 316 13.43 -8.99 0.01
C TRP A 316 12.25 -9.89 0.37
N GLN A 317 11.53 -10.35 -0.65
CA GLN A 317 10.36 -11.23 -0.57
C GLN A 317 10.47 -12.40 -1.58
N GLY A 318 11.66 -12.79 -2.00
CA GLY A 318 11.87 -13.72 -3.14
C GLY A 318 11.78 -15.21 -2.82
N ASP A 319 11.96 -16.06 -3.84
CA ASP A 319 12.00 -17.54 -3.71
C ASP A 319 13.33 -17.98 -3.04
N PRO A 320 13.31 -18.64 -1.86
CA PRO A 320 14.52 -19.07 -1.18
C PRO A 320 15.23 -20.27 -1.84
N GLY A 321 14.56 -21.02 -2.75
CA GLY A 321 15.07 -22.29 -3.30
C GLY A 321 15.49 -22.27 -4.78
N ALA A 322 15.38 -21.14 -5.46
CA ALA A 322 15.63 -21.08 -6.89
C ALA A 322 16.97 -20.39 -7.20
N SER A 323 17.96 -21.18 -7.63
CA SER A 323 19.02 -20.70 -8.52
C SER A 323 18.33 -20.10 -9.75
N GLY A 324 18.13 -18.77 -9.74
CA GLY A 324 17.36 -18.05 -10.77
C GLY A 324 15.87 -17.84 -10.47
N GLY A 325 15.42 -17.75 -9.21
CA GLY A 325 14.04 -17.32 -8.86
C GLY A 325 13.85 -15.81 -8.75
N GLN A 326 12.59 -15.37 -8.67
CA GLN A 326 12.20 -13.96 -8.52
C GLN A 326 12.89 -13.33 -7.30
N LYS A 327 13.89 -12.47 -7.52
CA LYS A 327 14.58 -11.70 -6.48
C LYS A 327 13.80 -10.44 -6.10
N ARG A 328 12.52 -10.61 -5.74
CA ARG A 328 11.60 -9.52 -5.43
C ARG A 328 12.14 -8.70 -4.28
N ASN A 329 12.60 -7.48 -4.58
CA ASN A 329 13.01 -6.49 -3.62
C ASN A 329 12.18 -5.23 -3.86
N GLU A 330 11.73 -4.62 -2.77
CA GLU A 330 10.96 -3.37 -2.79
C GLU A 330 11.52 -2.40 -1.77
N ILE A 331 11.44 -1.10 -2.08
CA ILE A 331 11.96 -0.06 -1.21
C ILE A 331 10.83 0.42 -0.31
N LEU A 332 11.07 0.40 1.00
CA LEU A 332 10.22 0.96 2.04
C LEU A 332 10.96 2.09 2.75
N LEU A 333 10.22 2.98 3.42
CA LEU A 333 10.81 4.10 4.16
C LEU A 333 10.96 3.81 5.66
N GLY A 334 11.96 4.46 6.25
CA GLY A 334 12.10 4.65 7.69
C GLY A 334 12.66 6.02 8.01
N TYR A 335 12.39 6.49 9.22
CA TYR A 335 12.79 7.83 9.68
C TYR A 335 13.53 7.71 11.01
N SER A 336 14.66 8.40 11.13
CA SER A 336 15.44 8.39 12.37
C SER A 336 15.86 9.80 12.78
N ARG A 337 15.63 10.14 14.05
CA ARG A 337 16.01 11.43 14.62
C ARG A 337 17.32 11.40 15.40
N ASP A 338 17.77 10.21 15.79
CA ASP A 338 19.06 9.98 16.46
C ASP A 338 20.11 9.33 15.55
N GLY A 339 19.71 8.89 14.36
CA GLY A 339 20.57 8.25 13.36
C GLY A 339 20.82 6.76 13.59
N PHE A 340 20.16 6.14 14.56
CA PHE A 340 20.28 4.71 14.85
C PHE A 340 18.93 4.00 14.93
N HIS A 341 17.95 4.56 15.66
CA HIS A 341 16.63 3.95 15.80
C HIS A 341 15.70 4.39 14.67
N TRP A 342 15.01 3.44 14.04
CA TRP A 342 14.17 3.68 12.87
C TRP A 342 12.68 3.62 13.20
N HIS A 343 12.01 4.76 13.18
CA HIS A 343 10.56 4.82 13.15
C HIS A 343 10.07 4.51 11.74
N ARG A 344 9.33 3.41 11.62
CA ARG A 344 8.70 2.98 10.38
C ARG A 344 7.21 2.86 10.69
N PRO A 345 6.36 3.82 10.31
CA PRO A 345 4.92 3.76 10.54
C PRO A 345 4.11 3.25 9.34
N ASP A 346 4.61 3.45 8.11
CA ASP A 346 4.05 2.88 6.88
C ASP A 346 4.92 1.70 6.42
N ARG A 347 4.29 0.61 5.95
CA ARG A 347 4.95 -0.60 5.41
C ARG A 347 4.59 -0.88 3.96
N ARG A 348 3.84 0.02 3.32
CA ARG A 348 3.58 -0.10 1.89
C ARG A 348 4.90 0.07 1.12
N PRO A 349 5.09 -0.68 0.02
CA PRO A 349 6.21 -0.44 -0.89
C PRO A 349 6.17 1.02 -1.36
N PHE A 350 7.17 1.80 -0.94
CA PHE A 350 7.34 3.18 -1.37
C PHE A 350 7.73 3.23 -2.85
N ILE A 351 8.58 2.31 -3.27
CA ILE A 351 8.83 1.97 -4.68
C ILE A 351 8.82 0.45 -4.79
N GLY A 352 7.85 -0.09 -5.53
CA GLY A 352 7.63 -1.52 -5.69
C GLY A 352 8.05 -2.07 -7.05
N THR A 353 8.04 -3.40 -7.18
CA THR A 353 8.14 -4.06 -8.50
C THR A 353 6.77 -4.08 -9.16
N ASP A 354 6.74 -4.03 -10.50
CA ASP A 354 5.52 -4.27 -11.27
C ASP A 354 5.43 -5.77 -11.61
N GLY A 355 4.31 -6.41 -11.27
CA GLY A 355 4.10 -7.83 -11.55
C GLY A 355 3.85 -8.16 -13.03
N SER A 356 3.70 -7.15 -13.90
CA SER A 356 3.43 -7.31 -15.32
C SER A 356 4.64 -7.88 -16.08
N ASP A 357 4.36 -8.80 -16.99
CA ASP A 357 5.38 -9.49 -17.77
C ASP A 357 6.25 -8.54 -18.64
N SER A 358 5.70 -7.41 -19.06
CA SER A 358 6.42 -6.39 -19.83
C SER A 358 7.23 -5.42 -18.97
N ALA A 359 7.08 -5.42 -17.65
CA ALA A 359 7.73 -4.44 -16.78
C ALA A 359 9.26 -4.55 -16.79
N TRP A 360 9.92 -3.41 -16.96
CA TRP A 360 11.38 -3.30 -16.87
C TRP A 360 11.88 -3.49 -15.43
N ASN A 361 11.05 -3.21 -14.42
CA ASN A 361 11.34 -3.36 -13.00
C ASN A 361 10.65 -4.57 -12.35
N TRP A 362 10.33 -5.61 -13.13
CA TRP A 362 9.50 -6.74 -12.70
C TRP A 362 10.01 -7.51 -11.47
N GLY A 363 11.31 -7.80 -11.46
CA GLY A 363 11.87 -8.82 -10.58
C GLY A 363 12.58 -8.28 -9.35
N ASN A 364 13.12 -7.06 -9.39
CA ASN A 364 14.00 -6.52 -8.35
C ASN A 364 14.12 -4.98 -8.48
N VAL A 365 13.76 -4.26 -7.41
CA VAL A 365 13.93 -2.81 -7.27
C VAL A 365 14.81 -2.53 -6.06
N GLN A 366 15.79 -1.63 -6.24
CA GLN A 366 16.82 -1.35 -5.24
C GLN A 366 17.04 0.14 -5.11
N SER A 367 17.39 0.54 -3.88
CA SER A 367 17.71 1.90 -3.50
C SER A 367 18.98 2.40 -4.17
N VAL A 368 19.09 3.72 -4.23
CA VAL A 368 20.22 4.44 -4.81
C VAL A 368 20.85 5.33 -3.74
N GLY A 369 22.18 5.37 -3.71
CA GLY A 369 22.93 6.22 -2.79
C GLY A 369 22.54 7.70 -2.95
N GLY A 370 22.56 8.44 -1.84
CA GLY A 370 22.03 9.81 -1.78
C GLY A 370 20.52 9.89 -1.52
N GLY A 371 19.78 8.78 -1.66
CA GLY A 371 18.37 8.67 -1.27
C GLY A 371 17.41 9.41 -2.19
N CYS A 372 17.38 10.75 -2.11
CA CYS A 372 16.58 11.60 -2.98
C CYS A 372 17.28 12.93 -3.32
N LEU A 373 16.86 13.52 -4.44
CA LEU A 373 17.25 14.87 -4.86
C LEU A 373 16.09 15.85 -4.66
N VAL A 374 16.39 17.08 -4.27
CA VAL A 374 15.40 18.15 -4.10
C VAL A 374 15.34 18.99 -5.39
N VAL A 375 14.35 18.76 -6.22
CA VAL A 375 14.20 19.43 -7.52
C VAL A 375 12.97 20.32 -7.50
N GLY A 376 13.17 21.57 -7.10
CA GLY A 376 12.10 22.53 -6.91
C GLY A 376 11.14 22.10 -5.80
N ASP A 377 9.88 21.89 -6.17
CA ASP A 377 8.79 21.46 -5.27
C ASP A 377 8.62 19.92 -5.22
N LYS A 378 9.54 19.15 -5.84
CA LYS A 378 9.52 17.69 -5.86
C LYS A 378 10.79 17.08 -5.28
N LEU A 379 10.66 15.85 -4.79
CA LEU A 379 11.75 14.92 -4.49
C LEU A 379 11.85 13.89 -5.61
N TYR A 380 13.06 13.64 -6.11
CA TYR A 380 13.32 12.61 -7.12
C TYR A 380 13.98 11.42 -6.43
N PHE A 381 13.35 10.25 -6.54
CA PHE A 381 13.86 8.99 -6.03
C PHE A 381 14.25 8.08 -7.19
N TYR A 382 15.55 7.91 -7.39
CA TYR A 382 16.05 6.95 -8.38
C TYR A 382 15.98 5.55 -7.81
N HIS A 383 15.73 4.60 -8.70
CA HIS A 383 15.70 3.20 -8.34
C HIS A 383 16.10 2.31 -9.50
N SER A 384 16.58 1.14 -9.14
CA SER A 384 16.90 0.11 -10.11
C SER A 384 15.65 -0.61 -10.61
N GLY A 385 15.77 -1.29 -11.75
CA GLY A 385 14.77 -2.25 -12.21
C GLY A 385 15.42 -3.37 -13.01
N TRP A 386 15.09 -4.60 -12.66
CA TRP A 386 15.59 -5.79 -13.34
C TRP A 386 14.42 -6.69 -13.77
N ARG A 387 14.37 -6.97 -15.07
CA ARG A 387 13.48 -7.94 -15.71
C ARG A 387 14.14 -9.33 -15.72
N ASP A 388 13.74 -10.24 -14.83
CA ASP A 388 14.35 -11.58 -14.67
C ASP A 388 13.65 -12.69 -15.51
N LYS A 389 14.40 -13.75 -15.88
CA LYS A 389 14.02 -14.98 -16.63
C LYS A 389 13.75 -14.94 -18.15
N ARG A 390 14.08 -13.86 -18.87
CA ARG A 390 13.83 -13.79 -20.33
C ARG A 390 15.14 -13.76 -21.13
N SER A 391 15.09 -14.23 -22.37
CA SER A 391 16.22 -14.22 -23.30
C SER A 391 16.76 -12.81 -23.61
N ASP A 392 15.99 -11.78 -23.30
CA ASP A 392 16.28 -10.35 -23.44
C ASP A 392 16.37 -9.62 -22.07
N SER A 393 16.75 -10.33 -21.00
CA SER A 393 16.88 -9.75 -19.65
C SER A 393 17.79 -8.51 -19.65
N THR A 394 17.21 -7.37 -19.28
CA THR A 394 17.89 -6.08 -19.16
C THR A 394 17.78 -5.55 -17.73
N ILE A 395 18.81 -4.80 -17.34
CA ILE A 395 18.84 -4.08 -16.07
C ILE A 395 18.95 -2.59 -16.39
N SER A 396 18.00 -1.80 -15.85
CA SER A 396 17.80 -0.39 -16.16
C SER A 396 17.57 0.43 -14.89
N GLY A 397 17.52 1.75 -15.03
CA GLY A 397 17.25 2.69 -13.95
C GLY A 397 16.04 3.58 -14.22
N GLY A 398 15.22 3.81 -13.21
CA GLY A 398 14.05 4.69 -13.26
C GLY A 398 14.06 5.73 -12.15
N VAL A 399 13.08 6.62 -12.20
CA VAL A 399 12.85 7.67 -11.20
C VAL A 399 11.37 7.72 -10.81
N ALA A 400 11.10 8.00 -9.55
CA ALA A 400 9.78 8.30 -9.02
C ALA A 400 9.79 9.67 -8.32
N PHE A 401 8.64 10.35 -8.33
CA PHE A 401 8.51 11.71 -7.78
C PHE A 401 7.60 11.73 -6.56
N LEU A 402 7.95 12.58 -5.59
CA LEU A 402 7.08 12.91 -4.47
C LEU A 402 7.06 14.44 -4.33
N ARG A 403 5.97 15.02 -3.83
CA ARG A 403 6.00 16.42 -3.35
C ARG A 403 7.17 16.60 -2.37
N ARG A 404 7.88 17.73 -2.39
CA ARG A 404 8.85 18.07 -1.33
C ARG A 404 8.15 17.99 0.02
N ASP A 405 8.77 17.29 0.98
CA ASP A 405 8.20 16.97 2.31
C ASP A 405 6.96 16.05 2.28
N GLY A 406 6.58 15.54 1.12
CA GLY A 406 5.32 14.85 0.86
C GLY A 406 5.16 13.49 1.51
N PHE A 407 6.06 13.05 2.41
CA PHE A 407 6.01 11.71 3.01
C PHE A 407 4.73 11.47 3.82
N ALA A 408 4.33 12.49 4.58
CA ALA A 408 3.11 12.49 5.37
C ALA A 408 2.51 13.91 5.44
N SER A 409 1.19 13.99 5.47
CA SER A 409 0.44 15.23 5.72
C SER A 409 -0.48 15.09 6.92
N MET A 410 -0.89 16.22 7.48
CA MET A 410 -1.95 16.34 8.48
C MET A 410 -3.17 16.98 7.82
N ASP A 411 -4.21 16.19 7.60
CA ASP A 411 -5.34 16.54 6.75
C ASP A 411 -6.55 17.01 7.56
N ALA A 412 -7.20 18.05 7.08
CA ALA A 412 -8.48 18.53 7.59
C ALA A 412 -9.64 18.14 6.64
N ALA A 413 -10.76 17.74 7.24
CA ALA A 413 -12.04 17.67 6.53
C ALA A 413 -12.62 19.09 6.31
N ALA A 414 -13.87 19.17 5.85
CA ALA A 414 -14.56 20.47 5.71
C ALA A 414 -14.70 21.22 7.05
N SER A 415 -14.87 20.51 8.16
CA SER A 415 -14.84 21.09 9.51
C SER A 415 -13.41 21.43 9.93
N GLU A 416 -13.24 22.55 10.63
CA GLU A 416 -11.93 22.99 11.10
C GLU A 416 -11.28 21.96 12.02
N GLY A 417 -10.09 21.53 11.61
CA GLY A 417 -9.18 20.73 12.40
C GLY A 417 -8.04 21.58 12.95
N MET A 418 -7.34 21.03 13.95
CA MET A 418 -6.30 21.73 14.68
C MET A 418 -5.14 20.80 14.99
N LEU A 419 -3.91 21.33 14.94
CA LEU A 419 -2.69 20.68 15.43
C LEU A 419 -1.95 21.63 16.37
N THR A 420 -1.61 21.17 17.57
CA THR A 420 -0.74 21.88 18.52
C THR A 420 0.57 21.12 18.66
N THR A 421 1.69 21.84 18.51
CA THR A 421 3.03 21.28 18.70
C THR A 421 3.32 21.06 20.18
N ARG A 422 4.29 20.19 20.47
CA ARG A 422 5.00 20.21 21.76
C ARG A 422 5.69 21.56 21.96
N PRO A 423 6.18 21.88 23.18
CA PRO A 423 7.03 23.04 23.39
C PRO A 423 8.23 23.00 22.44
N VAL A 424 8.42 24.07 21.68
CA VAL A 424 9.52 24.25 20.73
C VAL A 424 10.31 25.51 21.06
N ARG A 425 11.55 25.56 20.56
CA ARG A 425 12.41 26.73 20.59
C ARG A 425 13.09 26.92 19.23
N PHE A 426 13.29 28.16 18.83
CA PHE A 426 13.94 28.54 17.58
C PHE A 426 14.66 29.88 17.72
N SER A 427 15.59 30.15 16.81
CA SER A 427 16.31 31.41 16.65
C SER A 427 15.84 32.23 15.43
N GLY A 428 15.09 31.60 14.52
CA GLY A 428 14.57 32.23 13.32
C GLY A 428 13.48 33.27 13.58
N LYS A 429 13.07 33.95 12.51
CA LYS A 429 12.17 35.11 12.53
C LYS A 429 10.87 34.90 11.75
N HIS A 430 10.83 33.99 10.79
CA HIS A 430 9.69 33.88 9.88
C HIS A 430 9.16 32.45 9.86
N LEU A 431 7.90 32.24 10.23
CA LEU A 431 7.25 30.94 10.14
C LEU A 431 6.85 30.65 8.70
N PHE A 432 7.16 29.45 8.24
CA PHE A 432 6.76 28.92 6.95
C PHE A 432 6.06 27.56 7.09
N VAL A 433 5.21 27.26 6.12
CA VAL A 433 4.54 25.96 5.98
C VAL A 433 4.62 25.42 4.57
N ASN A 434 4.56 24.09 4.46
CA ASN A 434 4.25 23.38 3.23
C ASN A 434 2.78 22.96 3.29
N LEU A 435 1.96 23.56 2.44
CA LEU A 435 0.51 23.54 2.53
C LEU A 435 -0.11 23.20 1.18
N ASP A 436 -1.08 22.29 1.19
CA ASP A 436 -2.12 22.19 0.17
C ASP A 436 -3.43 22.66 0.79
N GLY A 437 -3.81 23.91 0.53
CA GLY A 437 -4.99 24.54 1.11
C GLY A 437 -5.91 25.18 0.08
N ASP A 438 -5.84 24.75 -1.20
CA ASP A 438 -6.56 25.38 -2.31
C ASP A 438 -8.09 25.32 -2.16
N GLN A 439 -8.60 24.36 -1.37
CA GLN A 439 -10.03 24.14 -1.15
C GLN A 439 -10.50 24.55 0.26
N GLY A 440 -9.63 25.17 1.05
CA GLY A 440 -9.95 25.56 2.42
C GLY A 440 -9.07 26.69 2.94
N GLN A 441 -8.92 26.78 4.25
CA GLN A 441 -8.17 27.86 4.89
C GLN A 441 -7.24 27.34 5.96
N PHE A 442 -6.03 27.89 5.98
CA PHE A 442 -5.03 27.70 7.02
C PHE A 442 -4.83 29.00 7.81
N GLN A 443 -4.73 28.87 9.14
CA GLN A 443 -4.28 29.94 10.05
C GLN A 443 -3.45 29.36 11.19
N ALA A 444 -2.71 30.20 11.90
CA ALA A 444 -1.89 29.80 13.03
C ALA A 444 -2.01 30.77 14.22
N GLU A 445 -1.74 30.27 15.42
CA GLU A 445 -1.48 31.07 16.60
C GLU A 445 -0.29 30.53 17.38
N ILE A 446 0.30 31.39 18.22
CA ILE A 446 1.44 31.04 19.06
C ILE A 446 1.07 31.14 20.54
N LEU A 447 1.39 30.10 21.28
CA LEU A 447 1.07 29.95 22.69
C LEU A 447 2.34 29.97 23.54
N ASP A 448 2.23 30.47 24.77
CA ASP A 448 3.27 30.36 25.78
C ASP A 448 3.34 28.95 26.41
N GLU A 449 4.23 28.78 27.39
CA GLU A 449 4.42 27.51 28.10
C GLU A 449 3.15 27.04 28.84
N SER A 450 2.28 27.95 29.26
CA SER A 450 1.01 27.68 29.93
C SER A 450 -0.15 27.39 28.97
N GLY A 451 0.07 27.55 27.66
CA GLY A 451 -0.96 27.38 26.63
C GLY A 451 -1.80 28.62 26.38
N LYS A 452 -1.41 29.78 26.91
CA LYS A 452 -2.07 31.07 26.64
C LYS A 452 -1.54 31.68 25.36
N VAL A 453 -2.43 32.26 24.55
CA VAL A 453 -2.09 32.96 23.31
C VAL A 453 -1.20 34.17 23.61
N ILE A 454 -0.12 34.32 22.83
CA ILE A 454 0.79 35.45 22.90
C ILE A 454 0.35 36.49 21.87
N GLU A 455 -0.09 37.67 22.32
CA GLU A 455 -0.38 38.78 21.39
C GLU A 455 0.91 39.39 20.82
N PRO A 456 0.94 39.83 19.55
CA PRO A 456 -0.18 39.85 18.59
C PRO A 456 -0.35 38.55 17.77
N PHE A 457 0.29 37.44 18.14
CA PHE A 457 0.31 36.17 17.39
C PHE A 457 -0.95 35.29 17.58
N ALA A 458 -2.11 35.91 17.81
CA ALA A 458 -3.39 35.23 17.90
C ALA A 458 -3.93 34.80 16.53
N LYS A 459 -4.77 33.76 16.47
CA LYS A 459 -5.40 33.29 15.23
C LYS A 459 -6.15 34.41 14.49
N SER A 460 -6.84 35.27 15.22
CA SER A 460 -7.59 36.43 14.68
C SER A 460 -6.70 37.43 13.94
N ASN A 461 -5.43 37.53 14.31
CA ASN A 461 -4.45 38.40 13.66
C ASN A 461 -3.70 37.67 12.54
N CYS A 462 -3.73 36.35 12.49
CA CYS A 462 -3.11 35.56 11.42
C CYS A 462 -3.85 35.79 10.10
N THR A 463 -3.10 36.14 9.05
CA THR A 463 -3.65 36.24 7.69
C THR A 463 -4.04 34.83 7.20
N PRO A 464 -5.30 34.60 6.81
CA PRO A 464 -5.72 33.30 6.26
C PRO A 464 -4.98 32.96 4.97
N LEU A 465 -4.61 31.70 4.82
CA LEU A 465 -3.91 31.17 3.64
C LEU A 465 -4.79 30.12 2.93
N SER A 466 -4.97 30.27 1.62
CA SER A 466 -5.68 29.32 0.74
C SER A 466 -4.84 29.13 -0.52
N THR A 467 -3.83 28.26 -0.43
CA THR A 467 -2.88 28.00 -1.53
C THR A 467 -2.31 26.60 -1.44
N ASP A 468 -1.95 26.03 -2.59
CA ASP A 468 -1.09 24.85 -2.70
C ASP A 468 0.35 25.24 -3.06
N ARG A 469 1.24 25.26 -2.07
CA ARG A 469 2.69 25.50 -2.26
C ARG A 469 3.53 24.81 -1.18
N THR A 470 4.74 24.44 -1.57
CA THR A 470 5.74 23.83 -0.68
C THR A 470 6.51 24.85 0.18
N LEU A 471 6.28 26.15 0.00
CA LEU A 471 6.90 27.23 0.76
C LEU A 471 5.92 28.41 0.85
N VAL A 472 5.29 28.57 2.00
CA VAL A 472 4.30 29.64 2.26
C VAL A 472 4.63 30.36 3.57
N PRO A 473 4.85 31.69 3.57
CA PRO A 473 5.05 32.44 4.80
C PRO A 473 3.74 32.61 5.58
N VAL A 474 3.80 32.50 6.90
CA VAL A 474 2.68 32.75 7.81
C VAL A 474 2.89 34.09 8.50
N ASN A 475 1.91 35.00 8.37
CA ASN A 475 2.03 36.40 8.84
C ASN A 475 0.86 36.80 9.74
N TRP A 476 1.16 37.62 10.75
CA TRP A 476 0.19 38.23 11.65
C TRP A 476 0.12 39.73 11.46
N LYS A 477 -1.07 40.31 11.59
CA LYS A 477 -1.27 41.75 11.53
C LYS A 477 -0.67 42.42 12.78
N GLY A 478 -0.04 43.57 12.60
CA GLY A 478 0.52 44.37 13.70
C GLY A 478 1.89 43.91 14.20
N VAL A 479 2.54 42.97 13.52
CA VAL A 479 3.91 42.53 13.80
C VAL A 479 4.59 42.11 12.51
N ASP A 480 5.88 42.44 12.35
CA ASP A 480 6.62 42.16 11.13
C ASP A 480 7.15 40.71 11.08
N ASP A 481 7.55 40.15 12.23
CA ASP A 481 8.19 38.85 12.33
C ASP A 481 8.09 38.24 13.76
N LEU A 482 8.74 37.09 13.97
CA LEU A 482 8.79 36.35 15.24
C LEU A 482 10.00 36.72 16.12
N SER A 483 10.74 37.81 15.84
CA SER A 483 11.97 38.16 16.56
C SER A 483 11.77 38.30 18.07
N SER A 484 10.59 38.76 18.51
CA SER A 484 10.24 38.89 19.93
C SER A 484 10.07 37.55 20.66
N LEU A 485 9.97 36.44 19.90
CA LEU A 485 9.83 35.07 20.39
C LEU A 485 11.10 34.24 20.23
N ALA A 486 12.13 34.74 19.54
CA ALA A 486 13.39 34.04 19.36
C ALA A 486 14.01 33.65 20.72
N GLY A 487 14.40 32.38 20.85
CA GLY A 487 14.93 31.78 22.07
C GLY A 487 13.91 31.46 23.17
N LYS A 488 12.66 31.91 23.04
CA LYS A 488 11.58 31.59 24.00
C LYS A 488 11.01 30.21 23.70
N THR A 489 10.54 29.54 24.75
CA THR A 489 9.75 28.32 24.62
C THR A 489 8.32 28.70 24.25
N VAL A 490 7.82 28.16 23.14
CA VAL A 490 6.45 28.42 22.67
C VAL A 490 5.82 27.14 22.12
N ARG A 491 4.53 27.19 21.80
CA ARG A 491 3.87 26.18 20.96
C ARG A 491 3.24 26.86 19.75
N PHE A 492 3.29 26.20 18.60
CA PHE A 492 2.47 26.58 17.46
C PHE A 492 1.16 25.81 17.50
N ARG A 493 0.06 26.49 17.20
CA ARG A 493 -1.22 25.86 16.94
C ARG A 493 -1.70 26.25 15.56
N PHE A 494 -1.90 25.24 14.73
CA PHE A 494 -2.36 25.37 13.35
C PHE A 494 -3.83 25.01 13.26
N TYR A 495 -4.56 25.73 12.43
CA TYR A 495 -5.97 25.52 12.11
C TYR A 495 -6.09 25.32 10.60
N LEU A 496 -6.86 24.32 10.20
CA LEU A 496 -7.00 23.95 8.80
C LEU A 496 -8.42 23.47 8.50
N THR A 497 -8.95 23.84 7.34
CA THR A 497 -10.16 23.26 6.72
C THR A 497 -9.81 22.77 5.33
N SER A 498 -10.43 21.68 4.87
CA SER A 498 -10.35 21.15 3.49
C SER A 498 -8.97 21.25 2.86
N GLY A 499 -7.95 20.74 3.54
CA GLY A 499 -6.55 20.89 3.13
C GLY A 499 -5.60 19.99 3.90
N SER A 500 -4.34 20.02 3.52
CA SER A 500 -3.26 19.14 4.00
C SER A 500 -2.03 19.95 4.38
N LEU A 501 -1.56 19.81 5.62
CA LEU A 501 -0.32 20.41 6.11
C LEU A 501 0.82 19.38 6.11
N TYR A 502 1.86 19.60 5.32
CA TYR A 502 2.96 18.64 5.12
C TYR A 502 4.18 18.89 6.03
N ALA A 503 4.49 20.15 6.30
CA ALA A 503 5.61 20.53 7.17
C ALA A 503 5.49 21.98 7.65
N PHE A 504 6.24 22.34 8.68
CA PHE A 504 6.45 23.74 9.12
C PHE A 504 7.90 23.98 9.56
N TRP A 505 8.37 25.22 9.52
CA TRP A 505 9.69 25.63 10.03
C TRP A 505 9.78 27.12 10.29
N VAL A 506 10.80 27.54 11.04
CA VAL A 506 11.08 28.96 11.26
C VAL A 506 12.41 29.32 10.60
N SER A 507 12.33 30.14 9.56
CA SER A 507 13.49 30.65 8.81
C SER A 507 14.07 31.90 9.48
N PRO A 508 15.40 32.12 9.45
CA PRO A 508 16.00 33.36 9.93
C PRO A 508 15.67 34.59 9.07
N ASP A 509 15.27 34.38 7.80
CA ASP A 509 14.93 35.45 6.86
C ASP A 509 13.73 35.11 5.96
N ALA A 510 13.29 36.09 5.17
CA ALA A 510 12.11 36.00 4.31
C ALA A 510 12.28 35.09 3.07
N SER A 511 13.47 34.54 2.80
CA SER A 511 13.67 33.58 1.71
C SER A 511 12.94 32.25 1.95
N GLY A 512 12.68 31.93 3.22
CA GLY A 512 12.11 30.65 3.64
C GLY A 512 13.10 29.49 3.60
N ALA A 513 14.41 29.77 3.59
CA ALA A 513 15.46 28.76 3.76
C ALA A 513 15.21 27.93 5.03
N SER A 514 15.21 26.60 4.90
CA SER A 514 14.92 25.73 6.05
C SER A 514 16.15 25.46 6.92
N HIS A 515 17.36 25.69 6.41
CA HIS A 515 18.64 25.30 7.02
C HIS A 515 18.73 23.79 7.36
N GLY A 516 17.83 22.99 6.79
CA GLY A 516 17.85 21.54 6.87
C GLY A 516 18.69 20.94 5.76
N TYR A 517 19.02 19.65 5.90
CA TYR A 517 19.81 18.94 4.90
C TYR A 517 18.99 18.66 3.63
N VAL A 518 19.61 18.79 2.46
CA VAL A 518 18.94 18.64 1.15
C VAL A 518 19.21 17.29 0.49
N ALA A 519 19.46 16.25 1.31
CA ALA A 519 19.79 14.90 0.85
C ALA A 519 20.92 14.90 -0.20
N ALA A 520 20.67 14.39 -1.41
CA ALA A 520 21.65 14.37 -2.49
C ALA A 520 21.86 15.72 -3.20
N GLY A 521 21.25 16.78 -2.69
CA GLY A 521 21.29 18.13 -3.24
C GLY A 521 20.19 18.39 -4.27
N GLY A 522 20.38 19.46 -5.03
CA GLY A 522 19.50 19.81 -6.14
C GLY A 522 19.78 21.19 -6.73
N PRO A 523 19.15 21.53 -7.86
CA PRO A 523 19.35 22.81 -8.53
C PRO A 523 19.13 24.00 -7.60
N GLY A 524 20.10 24.92 -7.58
CA GLY A 524 20.06 26.16 -6.79
C GLY A 524 20.65 26.06 -5.39
N PHE A 525 20.84 24.86 -4.84
CA PHE A 525 21.58 24.70 -3.59
C PHE A 525 23.09 24.88 -3.81
N THR A 526 23.79 25.35 -2.78
CA THR A 526 25.24 25.62 -2.82
C THR A 526 26.05 24.63 -1.99
N GLY A 527 25.39 23.80 -1.19
CA GLY A 527 26.00 22.86 -0.25
C GLY A 527 24.98 21.85 0.27
N PRO A 528 25.25 21.20 1.42
CA PRO A 528 24.46 20.08 1.92
C PRO A 528 23.17 20.52 2.63
N THR A 529 22.97 21.81 2.85
CA THR A 529 21.81 22.39 3.56
C THR A 529 21.11 23.49 2.75
N ASP A 530 19.80 23.64 2.94
CA ASP A 530 19.00 24.70 2.33
C ASP A 530 19.28 26.07 2.97
N THR A 531 20.16 26.84 2.34
CA THR A 531 20.50 28.23 2.72
C THR A 531 19.88 29.26 1.77
N VAL A 532 19.03 28.82 0.84
CA VAL A 532 18.60 29.63 -0.31
C VAL A 532 17.09 29.77 -0.43
N GLY A 533 16.31 28.90 0.22
CA GLY A 533 14.86 28.96 0.28
C GLY A 533 14.22 29.00 -1.11
N ALA A 534 13.40 30.02 -1.33
CA ALA A 534 12.65 30.25 -2.58
C ALA A 534 13.52 30.30 -3.86
N ALA A 535 14.83 30.56 -3.76
CA ALA A 535 15.71 30.53 -4.93
C ALA A 535 15.86 29.12 -5.52
N SER A 536 15.84 28.07 -4.69
CA SER A 536 15.87 26.66 -5.15
C SER A 536 14.66 26.30 -6.01
N LEU A 537 13.47 26.80 -5.66
CA LEU A 537 12.23 26.60 -6.42
C LEU A 537 12.32 27.17 -7.84
N LYS A 538 13.03 28.30 -8.00
CA LYS A 538 13.22 28.96 -9.30
C LYS A 538 14.28 28.28 -10.17
N ALA A 539 15.26 27.64 -9.54
CA ALA A 539 16.37 26.97 -10.22
C ALA A 539 15.97 25.61 -10.82
N ALA A 540 14.79 25.08 -10.47
CA ALA A 540 14.31 23.78 -10.95
C ALA A 540 14.21 23.75 -12.49
N PRO A 541 14.81 22.74 -13.15
CA PRO A 541 14.72 22.57 -14.59
C PRO A 541 13.27 22.31 -15.02
N LYS A 542 12.90 22.79 -16.21
CA LYS A 542 11.60 22.48 -16.80
C LYS A 542 11.67 21.08 -17.41
N ILE A 543 10.86 20.15 -16.92
CA ILE A 543 10.78 18.80 -17.49
C ILE A 543 10.09 18.87 -18.86
N PRO A 544 10.71 18.37 -19.95
CA PRO A 544 10.03 18.26 -21.24
C PRO A 544 8.82 17.34 -21.12
N ASN A 545 7.65 17.78 -21.59
CA ASN A 545 6.34 17.11 -21.52
C ASN A 545 5.56 17.15 -20.20
N GLU A 546 6.01 17.87 -19.17
CA GLU A 546 5.02 18.42 -18.23
C GLU A 546 4.34 19.60 -18.92
N LYS A 547 3.12 19.40 -19.44
CA LYS A 547 2.18 20.52 -19.54
C LYS A 547 2.09 21.07 -18.13
N ARG A 548 2.85 22.13 -17.84
CA ARG A 548 2.63 22.94 -16.64
C ARG A 548 1.18 23.37 -16.71
N GLU A 549 0.36 22.84 -15.81
CA GLU A 549 -0.87 23.48 -15.40
C GLU A 549 -0.50 24.79 -14.70
N ALA A 550 -0.02 25.77 -15.48
CA ALA A 550 -0.07 27.14 -15.08
C ALA A 550 -1.55 27.53 -15.19
N ARG A 551 -2.23 27.68 -14.06
CA ARG A 551 -3.43 28.52 -13.97
C ARG A 551 -3.06 29.90 -14.49
N VAL A 552 -3.39 30.19 -15.75
CA VAL A 552 -3.32 31.53 -16.31
C VAL A 552 -4.62 32.24 -15.93
N ALA A 553 -4.48 33.18 -14.99
CA ALA A 553 -5.40 34.30 -14.83
C ALA A 553 -5.51 35.04 -16.17
N GLY A 554 -6.73 35.49 -16.49
CA GLY A 554 -7.13 35.98 -17.81
C GLY A 554 -6.18 36.98 -18.47
N GLY A 555 -6.01 36.79 -19.76
CA GLY A 555 -5.30 37.71 -20.65
C GLY A 555 -5.01 37.03 -21.98
N SER A 556 -5.92 37.17 -22.96
CA SER A 556 -5.68 36.77 -24.35
C SER A 556 -4.45 37.46 -24.93
N PRO A 557 -3.69 36.76 -25.77
CA PRO A 557 -3.10 37.37 -26.95
C PRO A 557 -3.64 36.67 -28.20
N ASP A 558 -4.30 37.46 -29.05
CA ASP A 558 -4.73 37.04 -30.39
C ASP A 558 -3.54 36.61 -31.28
N PRO A 559 -3.81 35.80 -32.32
CA PRO A 559 -2.79 35.14 -33.15
C PRO A 559 -2.23 36.06 -34.26
N PRO A 560 -1.03 35.73 -34.81
CA PRO A 560 -0.51 36.40 -35.99
C PRO A 560 -1.28 35.93 -37.23
N THR A 561 -2.02 36.83 -37.87
CA THR A 561 -2.53 36.63 -39.23
C THR A 561 -1.65 37.38 -40.23
N HIS A 562 -1.24 36.67 -41.28
CA HIS A 562 -0.53 37.22 -42.45
C HIS A 562 -1.49 38.03 -43.36
N PRO A 563 -0.96 38.90 -44.24
CA PRO A 563 -1.64 40.11 -44.68
C PRO A 563 -2.40 39.94 -45.99
N ARG A 564 -3.49 40.71 -46.13
CA ARG A 564 -3.77 41.65 -47.24
C ARG A 564 -5.27 41.84 -47.47
N GLY A 565 -5.72 43.07 -47.31
CA GLY A 565 -6.72 43.64 -48.23
C GLY A 565 -7.36 44.90 -47.69
N SER A 566 -7.10 45.99 -48.39
CA SER A 566 -7.41 47.39 -48.08
C SER A 566 -8.89 47.77 -48.27
N GLN A 567 -9.21 48.93 -47.67
CA GLN A 567 -10.24 49.92 -48.05
C GLN A 567 -11.67 49.70 -47.50
N GLN A 568 -12.07 50.58 -46.56
CA GLN A 568 -13.06 51.68 -46.74
C GLN A 568 -14.50 51.15 -46.59
N THR A 569 -15.43 51.67 -45.78
CA THR A 569 -15.69 53.01 -45.25
C THR A 569 -16.75 52.92 -44.12
N THR A 570 -16.85 54.02 -43.38
CA THR A 570 -17.64 54.38 -42.20
C THR A 570 -19.19 54.46 -42.43
N PRO A 571 -20.03 54.94 -41.47
CA PRO A 571 -20.92 54.13 -40.64
C PRO A 571 -22.42 54.51 -40.80
N GLN A 572 -23.31 53.87 -40.03
CA GLN A 572 -24.45 54.49 -39.29
C GLN A 572 -25.65 53.53 -39.18
N HIS A 573 -26.19 53.41 -37.96
CA HIS A 573 -27.51 53.91 -37.54
C HIS A 573 -28.18 53.01 -36.49
N GLU A 574 -28.52 53.65 -35.37
CA GLU A 574 -29.44 53.19 -34.33
C GLU A 574 -30.84 52.86 -34.88
N LYS A 575 -31.51 51.84 -34.31
CA LYS A 575 -32.83 51.99 -33.67
C LYS A 575 -33.34 50.73 -32.95
N LYS A 576 -33.56 50.93 -31.65
CA LYS A 576 -34.69 50.54 -30.77
C LYS A 576 -35.55 49.30 -31.05
N GLN A 577 -35.63 48.51 -29.96
CA GLN A 577 -36.82 48.01 -29.24
C GLN A 577 -37.33 46.59 -29.50
N ALA A 578 -36.96 45.74 -28.52
CA ALA A 578 -37.84 45.03 -27.59
C ALA A 578 -38.66 43.84 -28.11
N GLY A 579 -38.32 42.65 -27.56
CA GLY A 579 -39.25 41.54 -27.43
C GLY A 579 -38.60 40.16 -27.55
N ASN A 580 -37.92 39.71 -26.50
CA ASN A 580 -37.98 38.36 -25.92
C ASN A 580 -36.69 38.03 -25.16
N ARG A 581 -36.84 37.95 -23.84
CA ARG A 581 -35.95 37.14 -23.01
C ARG A 581 -36.33 35.68 -23.27
N GLU A 582 -35.39 34.90 -23.79
CA GLU A 582 -35.02 33.58 -23.28
C GLU A 582 -33.91 32.96 -24.14
N ALA A 583 -32.91 32.41 -23.43
CA ALA A 583 -31.84 31.52 -23.89
C ALA A 583 -30.75 32.07 -24.83
N GLU A 584 -29.58 32.34 -24.26
CA GLU A 584 -28.39 31.51 -24.51
C GLU A 584 -27.37 31.74 -23.39
N ASP A 585 -27.54 30.93 -22.34
CA ASP A 585 -26.60 30.73 -21.25
C ASP A 585 -25.52 29.76 -21.73
N ALA A 586 -24.24 30.13 -21.60
CA ALA A 586 -23.13 29.24 -21.90
C ALA A 586 -23.16 28.08 -20.91
N THR A 587 -23.41 26.87 -21.43
CA THR A 587 -23.73 25.67 -20.65
C THR A 587 -22.63 25.30 -19.66
N VAL A 588 -22.90 25.53 -18.38
CA VAL A 588 -22.24 24.86 -17.26
C VAL A 588 -22.50 23.36 -17.41
N VAL A 589 -21.48 22.57 -17.74
CA VAL A 589 -21.60 21.11 -17.78
C VAL A 589 -21.73 20.61 -16.34
N HIS A 590 -22.95 20.31 -15.91
CA HIS A 590 -23.21 19.72 -14.61
C HIS A 590 -22.57 18.32 -14.49
N PRO A 591 -21.98 17.96 -13.33
CA PRO A 591 -21.47 16.62 -13.09
C PRO A 591 -22.59 15.57 -13.24
N VAL A 592 -22.24 14.37 -13.69
CA VAL A 592 -23.11 13.20 -13.66
C VAL A 592 -23.49 12.91 -12.21
N ASP A 593 -24.78 12.98 -11.92
CA ASP A 593 -25.35 12.56 -10.64
C ASP A 593 -25.82 11.11 -10.74
N ILE A 594 -25.41 10.29 -9.77
CA ILE A 594 -25.85 8.89 -9.63
C ILE A 594 -26.69 8.81 -8.37
N GLU A 595 -28.00 8.60 -8.53
CA GLU A 595 -28.88 8.38 -7.39
C GLU A 595 -28.56 7.03 -6.73
N LEU A 596 -28.31 7.03 -5.43
CA LEU A 596 -27.88 5.87 -4.66
C LEU A 596 -28.91 5.49 -3.60
N VAL A 597 -29.11 4.19 -3.40
CA VAL A 597 -29.83 3.63 -2.24
C VAL A 597 -28.87 2.96 -1.28
N ALA A 598 -29.22 2.95 0.02
CA ALA A 598 -28.43 2.31 1.06
C ALA A 598 -28.84 0.84 1.23
N VAL A 599 -27.86 -0.06 1.13
CA VAL A 599 -28.01 -1.50 1.39
C VAL A 599 -27.43 -1.78 2.78
N GLY A 600 -28.31 -2.11 3.72
CA GLY A 600 -27.99 -2.35 5.13
C GLY A 600 -27.88 -3.84 5.50
N ASN A 601 -28.10 -4.15 6.78
CA ASN A 601 -28.05 -5.51 7.35
C ASN A 601 -26.69 -6.21 7.11
N PRO A 602 -25.58 -5.63 7.59
CA PRO A 602 -24.27 -6.26 7.45
C PRO A 602 -24.26 -7.64 8.13
N ASN A 603 -23.45 -8.55 7.60
CA ASN A 603 -23.32 -9.94 8.05
C ASN A 603 -24.57 -10.80 7.83
N ASN A 604 -25.39 -10.47 6.83
CA ASN A 604 -26.43 -11.37 6.38
C ASN A 604 -25.82 -12.67 5.80
N GLY A 605 -26.48 -13.80 6.03
CA GLY A 605 -26.14 -15.07 5.39
C GLY A 605 -26.39 -15.02 3.88
N GLY A 606 -25.68 -15.85 3.12
CA GLY A 606 -25.93 -16.04 1.69
C GLY A 606 -27.27 -16.70 1.45
N ASP A 607 -27.78 -16.62 0.23
CA ASP A 607 -29.03 -17.28 -0.16
C ASP A 607 -28.85 -18.80 -0.13
N PRO A 608 -29.57 -19.53 0.75
CA PRO A 608 -29.47 -20.99 0.83
C PRO A 608 -29.91 -21.68 -0.46
N SER A 609 -30.74 -21.00 -1.27
CA SER A 609 -31.22 -21.51 -2.56
C SER A 609 -30.28 -21.20 -3.74
N GLY A 610 -29.29 -20.32 -3.56
CA GLY A 610 -28.43 -19.80 -4.61
C GLY A 610 -26.94 -19.91 -4.29
N GLU A 611 -26.38 -21.12 -4.28
CA GLU A 611 -24.95 -21.43 -4.07
C GLU A 611 -24.24 -20.68 -2.89
N GLY A 612 -24.98 -20.06 -1.97
CA GLY A 612 -24.44 -19.22 -0.89
C GLY A 612 -24.12 -17.76 -1.26
N VAL A 613 -24.64 -17.24 -2.38
CA VAL A 613 -24.41 -15.86 -2.87
C VAL A 613 -25.27 -14.84 -2.11
N GLY A 614 -24.77 -13.62 -1.93
CA GLY A 614 -25.50 -12.50 -1.32
C GLY A 614 -25.04 -12.13 0.09
N ALA A 615 -24.04 -12.82 0.63
CA ALA A 615 -23.50 -12.56 1.96
C ALA A 615 -22.61 -11.31 1.97
N VAL A 616 -23.02 -10.22 2.63
CA VAL A 616 -22.25 -8.96 2.67
C VAL A 616 -22.03 -8.49 4.11
N ARG A 617 -20.76 -8.34 4.49
CA ARG A 617 -20.32 -8.02 5.88
C ARG A 617 -20.41 -6.54 6.27
N TYR A 618 -20.76 -5.67 5.34
CA TYR A 618 -20.81 -4.22 5.56
C TYR A 618 -22.03 -3.62 4.86
N SER A 619 -22.39 -2.41 5.28
CA SER A 619 -23.38 -1.60 4.57
C SER A 619 -22.70 -0.83 3.44
N PHE A 620 -23.36 -0.75 2.28
CA PHE A 620 -22.87 -0.01 1.11
C PHE A 620 -24.01 0.73 0.43
N ARG A 621 -23.67 1.58 -0.53
CA ARG A 621 -24.62 2.26 -1.41
C ARG A 621 -24.51 1.71 -2.81
N ILE A 622 -25.63 1.59 -3.50
CA ILE A 622 -25.69 1.10 -4.88
C ILE A 622 -26.60 2.00 -5.70
N GLY A 623 -26.32 2.12 -7.00
CA GLY A 623 -27.16 2.82 -7.95
C GLY A 623 -28.60 2.37 -7.82
N LYS A 624 -29.48 3.33 -7.52
CA LYS A 624 -30.93 3.10 -7.50
C LYS A 624 -31.40 2.57 -8.85
N TYR A 625 -30.78 3.07 -9.90
CA TYR A 625 -31.03 2.78 -11.31
C TYR A 625 -29.77 2.25 -12.00
N GLU A 626 -29.95 1.63 -13.15
CA GLU A 626 -28.90 1.37 -14.14
C GLU A 626 -28.28 2.70 -14.63
N VAL A 627 -27.03 2.69 -15.08
CA VAL A 627 -26.40 3.89 -15.70
C VAL A 627 -27.15 4.25 -16.98
N THR A 628 -27.60 5.50 -17.11
CA THR A 628 -28.41 5.93 -18.26
C THR A 628 -27.57 6.31 -19.48
N ALA A 629 -28.21 6.32 -20.65
CA ALA A 629 -27.62 6.77 -21.90
C ALA A 629 -27.11 8.21 -21.81
N GLU A 630 -27.80 9.10 -21.09
CA GLU A 630 -27.32 10.47 -20.85
C GLU A 630 -26.05 10.51 -19.99
N GLN A 631 -26.03 9.75 -18.90
CA GLN A 631 -24.87 9.68 -18.01
C GLN A 631 -23.64 9.15 -18.75
N TYR A 632 -23.84 8.12 -19.59
CA TYR A 632 -22.76 7.55 -20.39
C TYR A 632 -22.34 8.45 -21.57
N ALA A 633 -23.28 9.15 -22.24
CA ALA A 633 -22.92 10.14 -23.26
C ALA A 633 -22.07 11.29 -22.70
N ARG A 634 -22.31 11.71 -21.45
CA ARG A 634 -21.44 12.68 -20.76
C ARG A 634 -20.03 12.13 -20.53
N PHE A 635 -19.92 10.86 -20.13
CA PHE A 635 -18.62 10.18 -20.01
C PHE A 635 -17.88 10.10 -21.34
N LEU A 636 -18.56 9.75 -22.43
CA LEU A 636 -17.98 9.71 -23.78
C LEU A 636 -17.50 11.10 -24.24
N ASN A 637 -18.29 12.16 -24.04
CA ASN A 637 -17.85 13.51 -24.36
C ASN A 637 -16.63 13.95 -23.54
N ALA A 638 -16.49 13.44 -22.31
CA ALA A 638 -15.35 13.74 -21.47
C ALA A 638 -14.07 12.97 -21.88
N LYS A 639 -14.20 11.71 -22.31
CA LYS A 639 -13.06 10.78 -22.43
C LYS A 639 -12.81 10.20 -23.82
N ALA A 640 -13.77 10.28 -24.74
CA ALA A 640 -13.76 9.56 -26.00
C ALA A 640 -13.65 10.46 -27.25
N ARG A 641 -13.08 11.67 -27.16
CA ARG A 641 -12.84 12.53 -28.34
C ARG A 641 -11.99 11.87 -29.44
N THR A 642 -11.02 11.05 -29.05
CA THR A 642 -10.22 10.17 -29.93
C THR A 642 -10.51 8.68 -29.71
N ASP A 643 -11.46 8.38 -28.82
CA ASP A 643 -11.87 7.06 -28.35
C ASP A 643 -10.83 5.91 -28.42
N PRO A 644 -9.66 6.05 -27.76
CA PRO A 644 -8.54 5.12 -27.95
C PRO A 644 -8.79 3.72 -27.37
N TYR A 645 -9.81 3.57 -26.52
CA TYR A 645 -10.19 2.32 -25.87
C TYR A 645 -11.48 1.71 -26.42
N GLY A 646 -12.11 2.35 -27.42
CA GLY A 646 -13.38 1.88 -27.96
C GLY A 646 -14.52 1.94 -26.96
N LEU A 647 -14.58 2.99 -26.13
CA LEU A 647 -15.64 3.24 -25.15
C LEU A 647 -17.01 3.41 -25.83
N TYR A 648 -17.03 3.80 -27.10
CA TYR A 648 -18.22 3.89 -27.91
C TYR A 648 -18.31 2.75 -28.92
N SER A 649 -19.38 1.96 -28.81
CA SER A 649 -19.81 1.04 -29.85
C SER A 649 -20.70 1.75 -30.86
N VAL A 650 -20.43 1.61 -32.16
CA VAL A 650 -21.32 2.15 -33.21
C VAL A 650 -22.75 1.60 -33.11
N LYS A 651 -22.92 0.42 -32.48
CA LYS A 651 -24.22 -0.21 -32.24
C LYS A 651 -25.04 0.47 -31.14
N MET A 652 -24.46 1.42 -30.41
CA MET A 652 -25.24 2.32 -29.53
C MET A 652 -26.19 3.21 -30.33
N ASP A 653 -25.88 3.52 -31.59
CA ASP A 653 -26.74 4.28 -32.49
C ASP A 653 -27.84 3.40 -33.10
N THR A 654 -29.09 3.85 -33.03
CA THR A 654 -30.23 3.11 -33.59
C THR A 654 -30.20 2.97 -35.10
N ASP A 655 -29.46 3.87 -35.79
CA ASP A 655 -29.26 3.79 -37.23
C ASP A 655 -28.39 2.56 -37.61
N HIS A 656 -27.57 2.06 -36.67
CA HIS A 656 -26.70 0.90 -36.84
C HIS A 656 -27.25 -0.36 -36.16
N SER A 657 -27.99 -0.21 -35.06
CA SER A 657 -28.68 -1.33 -34.42
C SER A 657 -30.01 -0.91 -33.80
N PRO A 658 -31.14 -1.56 -34.15
CA PRO A 658 -32.46 -1.18 -33.64
C PRO A 658 -32.63 -1.35 -32.12
N TYR A 659 -31.65 -1.95 -31.44
CA TYR A 659 -31.63 -2.16 -29.99
C TYR A 659 -30.67 -1.21 -29.25
N GLY A 660 -29.95 -0.32 -29.94
CA GLY A 660 -29.00 0.62 -29.34
C GLY A 660 -29.66 1.65 -28.43
N CYS A 661 -28.93 2.19 -27.45
CA CYS A 661 -29.41 3.25 -26.53
C CYS A 661 -29.54 4.64 -27.17
N ASN A 662 -29.35 4.73 -28.49
CA ASN A 662 -29.43 5.93 -29.32
C ASN A 662 -28.44 7.03 -28.91
N ILE A 663 -27.24 6.64 -28.46
CA ILE A 663 -26.11 7.57 -28.37
C ILE A 663 -25.52 7.70 -29.78
N LYS A 664 -25.63 8.89 -30.36
CA LYS A 664 -25.11 9.21 -31.68
C LYS A 664 -23.75 9.90 -31.56
N ARG A 665 -22.79 9.44 -32.35
CA ARG A 665 -21.46 10.05 -32.49
C ARG A 665 -21.41 10.92 -33.74
N SER A 666 -20.94 12.15 -33.60
CA SER A 666 -20.66 13.08 -34.69
C SER A 666 -19.21 13.60 -34.59
N GLY A 667 -18.72 14.25 -35.64
CA GLY A 667 -17.32 14.69 -35.72
C GLY A 667 -16.38 13.61 -36.28
N GLY A 668 -15.09 13.94 -36.33
CA GLY A 668 -14.01 13.04 -36.74
C GLY A 668 -13.09 12.69 -35.58
N ASP A 669 -12.15 11.77 -35.81
CA ASP A 669 -11.15 11.39 -34.81
C ASP A 669 -10.38 12.63 -34.29
N GLY A 670 -10.31 12.79 -32.96
CA GLY A 670 -9.82 14.02 -32.31
C GLY A 670 -10.92 14.95 -31.81
N ASP A 671 -12.09 14.90 -32.44
CA ASP A 671 -13.21 15.84 -32.25
C ASP A 671 -14.57 15.12 -32.19
N TYR A 672 -14.60 13.85 -31.78
CA TYR A 672 -15.88 13.17 -31.60
C TYR A 672 -16.72 13.82 -30.50
N THR A 673 -18.00 14.02 -30.81
CA THR A 673 -19.03 14.45 -29.85
C THR A 673 -20.16 13.44 -29.82
N TYR A 674 -20.79 13.29 -28.66
CA TYR A 674 -21.79 12.28 -28.39
C TYR A 674 -23.08 12.93 -27.91
N SER A 675 -24.20 12.61 -28.55
CA SER A 675 -25.51 13.15 -28.20
C SER A 675 -26.53 12.04 -28.03
N VAL A 676 -27.47 12.23 -27.11
CA VAL A 676 -28.63 11.35 -26.93
C VAL A 676 -29.89 12.20 -26.93
N ALA A 677 -30.93 11.74 -27.62
CA ALA A 677 -32.22 12.44 -27.64
C ALA A 677 -32.91 12.39 -26.26
N ALA A 678 -33.69 13.42 -25.91
CA ALA A 678 -34.25 13.58 -24.57
C ALA A 678 -35.18 12.42 -24.15
N ASP A 679 -35.92 11.86 -25.09
CA ASP A 679 -36.77 10.68 -24.93
C ASP A 679 -35.96 9.37 -24.79
N TRP A 680 -34.65 9.37 -25.07
CA TRP A 680 -33.75 8.23 -24.85
C TRP A 680 -32.86 8.38 -23.61
N ALA A 681 -32.64 9.63 -23.16
CA ALA A 681 -31.70 10.01 -22.13
C ALA A 681 -31.79 9.19 -20.82
N LYS A 682 -33.02 8.86 -20.38
CA LYS A 682 -33.31 8.15 -19.11
C LYS A 682 -33.39 6.63 -19.23
N ARG A 683 -33.08 6.07 -20.40
CA ARG A 683 -33.00 4.62 -20.62
C ARG A 683 -31.58 4.15 -20.34
N PRO A 684 -31.39 2.89 -19.90
CA PRO A 684 -30.06 2.38 -19.57
C PRO A 684 -29.16 2.35 -20.80
N VAL A 685 -27.87 2.63 -20.58
CA VAL A 685 -26.84 2.41 -21.58
C VAL A 685 -26.74 0.90 -21.88
N ASN A 686 -26.51 0.56 -23.14
CA ASN A 686 -26.19 -0.79 -23.56
C ASN A 686 -25.12 -0.79 -24.66
N TYR A 687 -24.66 -1.97 -25.06
CA TYR A 687 -23.44 -2.14 -25.87
C TYR A 687 -22.18 -1.64 -25.17
N VAL A 688 -22.09 -1.89 -23.87
CA VAL A 688 -20.90 -1.61 -23.06
C VAL A 688 -20.26 -2.91 -22.61
N SER A 689 -18.94 -2.96 -22.66
CA SER A 689 -18.13 -4.05 -22.15
C SER A 689 -17.88 -3.90 -20.64
N PHE A 690 -17.33 -4.93 -20.00
CA PHE A 690 -16.88 -4.82 -18.61
C PHE A 690 -15.81 -3.73 -18.48
N TRP A 691 -14.92 -3.60 -19.48
CA TRP A 691 -13.84 -2.61 -19.47
C TRP A 691 -14.35 -1.18 -19.55
N ASP A 692 -15.42 -0.94 -20.31
CA ASP A 692 -16.07 0.37 -20.38
C ASP A 692 -16.71 0.75 -19.05
N ALA A 693 -17.37 -0.22 -18.43
CA ALA A 693 -18.06 -0.05 -17.17
C ALA A 693 -17.06 0.28 -16.02
N VAL A 694 -15.93 -0.42 -15.93
CA VAL A 694 -14.90 -0.10 -14.92
C VAL A 694 -14.14 1.21 -15.21
N ARG A 695 -13.99 1.60 -16.48
CA ARG A 695 -13.46 2.93 -16.86
C ARG A 695 -14.41 4.06 -16.48
N PHE A 696 -15.71 3.85 -16.61
CA PHE A 696 -16.73 4.76 -16.08
C PHE A 696 -16.63 4.88 -14.55
N CYS A 697 -16.42 3.76 -13.82
CA CYS A 697 -16.17 3.80 -12.38
C CYS A 697 -14.90 4.55 -12.02
N ASN A 698 -13.80 4.39 -12.76
CA ASN A 698 -12.57 5.17 -12.58
C ASN A 698 -12.81 6.66 -12.81
N TRP A 699 -13.53 7.02 -13.87
CA TRP A 699 -13.87 8.40 -14.15
C TRP A 699 -14.69 9.04 -13.02
N LEU A 700 -15.72 8.34 -12.50
CA LEU A 700 -16.47 8.78 -11.33
C LEU A 700 -15.57 8.87 -10.07
N HIS A 701 -14.69 7.88 -9.85
CA HIS A 701 -13.73 7.85 -8.74
C HIS A 701 -12.83 9.09 -8.72
N ASN A 702 -12.36 9.48 -9.90
CA ASN A 702 -11.40 10.56 -10.11
C ASN A 702 -12.05 11.95 -10.27
N GLY A 703 -13.32 12.09 -9.88
CA GLY A 703 -13.98 13.40 -9.85
C GLY A 703 -14.60 13.84 -11.17
N GLN A 704 -14.80 12.92 -12.12
CA GLN A 704 -15.42 13.18 -13.43
C GLN A 704 -14.62 14.19 -14.28
N GLY A 705 -15.21 14.70 -15.38
CA GLY A 705 -14.54 15.64 -16.29
C GLY A 705 -13.24 15.06 -16.86
N ASN A 706 -12.10 15.70 -16.56
CA ASN A 706 -10.78 15.23 -16.98
C ASN A 706 -10.26 14.02 -16.20
N GLY A 707 -10.98 13.54 -15.19
CA GLY A 707 -10.62 12.40 -14.35
C GLY A 707 -10.12 11.20 -15.16
N ASP A 708 -9.10 10.52 -14.61
CA ASP A 708 -8.48 9.37 -15.26
C ASP A 708 -9.46 8.19 -15.38
N THR A 709 -9.33 7.40 -16.44
CA THR A 709 -10.10 6.17 -16.67
C THR A 709 -9.27 4.92 -16.38
N GLU A 710 -7.96 5.04 -16.25
CA GLU A 710 -7.07 3.87 -16.17
C GLU A 710 -6.66 3.51 -14.74
N THR A 711 -6.77 4.43 -13.78
CA THR A 711 -6.43 4.22 -12.37
C THR A 711 -7.51 4.81 -11.44
N GLY A 712 -7.48 4.47 -10.15
CA GLY A 712 -8.46 4.95 -9.15
C GLY A 712 -9.23 3.80 -8.51
N ALA A 713 -10.46 3.54 -8.98
CA ALA A 713 -11.27 2.41 -8.53
C ALA A 713 -10.70 1.05 -8.97
N TYR A 714 -10.10 1.00 -10.15
CA TYR A 714 -9.44 -0.14 -10.77
C TYR A 714 -8.15 0.33 -11.44
N THR A 715 -7.17 -0.56 -11.55
CA THR A 715 -5.92 -0.28 -12.28
C THR A 715 -5.92 -1.06 -13.60
N LEU A 716 -6.11 -0.36 -14.71
CA LEU A 716 -6.22 -0.91 -16.06
C LEU A 716 -4.94 -0.70 -16.89
N ASN A 717 -4.26 0.44 -16.76
CA ASN A 717 -3.04 0.76 -17.51
C ASN A 717 -3.15 0.50 -19.03
N GLY A 718 -4.27 0.89 -19.65
CA GLY A 718 -4.53 0.68 -21.08
C GLY A 718 -4.99 -0.74 -21.44
N TYR A 719 -5.28 -1.59 -20.44
CA TYR A 719 -5.74 -2.94 -20.67
C TYR A 719 -7.14 -2.99 -21.30
N ASN A 720 -7.29 -3.74 -22.40
CA ASN A 720 -8.58 -3.91 -23.10
C ASN A 720 -8.77 -5.33 -23.68
N GLY A 721 -8.07 -6.32 -23.13
CA GLY A 721 -8.03 -7.68 -23.65
C GLY A 721 -9.07 -8.63 -23.04
N THR A 722 -9.09 -9.89 -23.50
CA THR A 722 -10.00 -10.94 -23.02
C THR A 722 -9.54 -11.63 -21.72
N GLY A 723 -8.28 -11.45 -21.31
CA GLY A 723 -7.80 -11.78 -19.95
C GLY A 723 -8.27 -10.74 -18.92
N GLY A 724 -8.03 -10.96 -17.63
CA GLY A 724 -8.49 -9.99 -16.62
C GLY A 724 -8.44 -10.44 -15.17
N ARG A 725 -7.91 -11.64 -14.89
CA ARG A 725 -7.83 -12.25 -13.55
C ARG A 725 -7.05 -11.43 -12.51
N GLY A 726 -6.32 -10.40 -12.95
CA GLY A 726 -5.54 -9.50 -12.10
C GLY A 726 -6.19 -8.13 -11.85
N VAL A 727 -7.31 -7.82 -12.51
CA VAL A 727 -8.01 -6.55 -12.30
C VAL A 727 -9.07 -6.73 -11.23
N PHE A 728 -8.82 -6.12 -10.07
CA PHE A 728 -9.68 -6.13 -8.89
C PHE A 728 -9.97 -4.70 -8.45
N ARG A 729 -11.06 -4.55 -7.68
CA ARG A 729 -11.38 -3.29 -6.99
C ARG A 729 -10.22 -2.87 -6.09
N ASN A 730 -9.78 -1.63 -6.23
CA ASN A 730 -8.82 -1.03 -5.30
C ASN A 730 -9.48 -0.75 -3.96
N ARG A 731 -8.72 -0.94 -2.86
CA ARG A 731 -9.24 -0.81 -1.48
C ARG A 731 -9.87 0.55 -1.16
N LEU A 732 -9.47 1.61 -1.85
CA LEU A 732 -9.97 2.98 -1.65
C LEU A 732 -10.99 3.41 -2.71
N ALA A 733 -11.57 2.45 -3.46
CA ALA A 733 -12.58 2.73 -4.48
C ALA A 733 -13.77 3.52 -3.91
N LYS A 734 -13.93 4.77 -4.35
CA LYS A 734 -15.09 5.62 -4.04
C LYS A 734 -16.32 5.25 -4.86
N TRP A 735 -16.10 4.72 -6.05
CA TRP A 735 -17.09 4.20 -6.99
C TRP A 735 -16.56 2.87 -7.53
N PHE A 736 -17.42 1.90 -7.75
CA PHE A 736 -17.06 0.56 -8.23
C PHE A 736 -18.24 -0.11 -8.94
N LEU A 737 -18.00 -1.13 -9.76
CA LEU A 737 -19.02 -2.11 -10.09
C LEU A 737 -19.31 -2.96 -8.84
N PRO A 738 -20.57 -3.22 -8.48
CA PRO A 738 -20.89 -4.10 -7.37
C PRO A 738 -20.23 -5.48 -7.53
N SER A 739 -19.85 -6.10 -6.42
CA SER A 739 -19.56 -7.53 -6.42
C SER A 739 -20.86 -8.32 -6.64
N GLU A 740 -20.73 -9.60 -6.96
CA GLU A 740 -21.89 -10.48 -7.10
C GLU A 740 -22.74 -10.52 -5.82
N ASP A 741 -22.10 -10.64 -4.65
CA ASP A 741 -22.80 -10.62 -3.36
C ASP A 741 -23.49 -9.28 -3.08
N GLU A 742 -22.84 -8.16 -3.41
CA GLU A 742 -23.42 -6.82 -3.26
C GLU A 742 -24.64 -6.63 -4.16
N TRP A 743 -24.51 -7.00 -5.44
CA TRP A 743 -25.60 -6.89 -6.41
C TRP A 743 -26.79 -7.77 -6.00
N TYR A 744 -26.50 -9.03 -5.66
CA TYR A 744 -27.50 -10.05 -5.31
C TYR A 744 -28.27 -9.68 -4.04
N LYS A 745 -27.56 -9.22 -3.01
CA LYS A 745 -28.19 -8.73 -1.78
C LYS A 745 -29.12 -7.55 -2.06
N ALA A 746 -28.67 -6.59 -2.87
CA ALA A 746 -29.48 -5.43 -3.22
C ALA A 746 -30.76 -5.82 -3.96
N ALA A 747 -30.70 -6.87 -4.78
CA ALA A 747 -31.81 -7.36 -5.59
C ALA A 747 -32.84 -8.18 -4.80
N TYR A 748 -32.37 -9.13 -3.97
CA TYR A 748 -33.23 -10.22 -3.50
C TYR A 748 -33.41 -10.29 -1.98
N TYR A 749 -32.48 -9.77 -1.19
CA TYR A 749 -32.49 -9.92 0.27
C TYR A 749 -33.45 -8.92 0.94
N ASP A 750 -34.45 -9.41 1.65
CA ASP A 750 -35.34 -8.59 2.48
C ASP A 750 -35.22 -9.00 3.96
N PRO A 751 -34.70 -8.13 4.85
CA PRO A 751 -34.67 -8.39 6.29
C PRO A 751 -36.06 -8.53 6.91
N GLN A 752 -37.09 -8.06 6.21
CA GLN A 752 -38.50 -8.07 6.62
C GLN A 752 -39.34 -9.02 5.76
N LYS A 753 -38.72 -9.99 5.05
CA LYS A 753 -39.46 -10.98 4.29
C LYS A 753 -40.46 -11.71 5.22
N PRO A 754 -41.73 -11.91 4.81
CA PRO A 754 -42.69 -12.69 5.59
C PRO A 754 -42.14 -14.09 5.90
N GLY A 755 -42.13 -14.47 7.18
CA GLY A 755 -41.54 -15.74 7.64
C GLY A 755 -40.10 -15.62 8.18
N GLY A 756 -39.49 -14.43 8.13
CA GLY A 756 -38.13 -14.15 8.61
C GLY A 756 -37.23 -13.62 7.51
N ALA A 757 -36.11 -13.00 7.88
CA ALA A 757 -35.16 -12.44 6.92
C ALA A 757 -34.73 -13.49 5.88
N GLY A 758 -34.76 -13.13 4.60
CA GLY A 758 -34.47 -14.08 3.54
C GLY A 758 -34.46 -13.44 2.15
N TYR A 759 -34.34 -14.30 1.14
CA TYR A 759 -34.23 -13.89 -0.26
C TYR A 759 -35.55 -14.16 -1.00
N TYR A 760 -35.95 -13.24 -1.87
CA TYR A 760 -37.03 -13.45 -2.82
C TYR A 760 -36.53 -14.12 -4.09
N GLY A 761 -37.37 -14.95 -4.72
CA GLY A 761 -37.06 -15.56 -6.02
C GLY A 761 -36.91 -14.55 -7.16
N TYR A 762 -37.54 -13.38 -7.05
CA TYR A 762 -37.46 -12.29 -8.02
C TYR A 762 -37.11 -10.96 -7.35
N PRO A 763 -36.45 -10.03 -8.07
CA PRO A 763 -35.94 -8.79 -7.48
C PRO A 763 -37.04 -7.76 -7.19
N THR A 764 -38.29 -8.10 -7.45
CA THR A 764 -39.50 -7.29 -7.27
C THR A 764 -40.22 -7.60 -5.95
N ARG A 765 -39.48 -8.14 -4.96
CA ARG A 765 -39.98 -8.55 -3.64
C ARG A 765 -41.10 -9.61 -3.73
N SER A 766 -40.95 -10.57 -4.65
CA SER A 766 -41.91 -11.64 -4.85
C SER A 766 -41.23 -12.96 -5.15
N ASP A 767 -41.82 -14.06 -4.68
CA ASP A 767 -41.47 -15.42 -5.10
C ASP A 767 -42.28 -15.86 -6.34
N SER A 768 -43.25 -15.05 -6.75
CA SER A 768 -44.05 -15.27 -7.96
C SER A 768 -43.46 -14.52 -9.15
N LYS A 769 -43.55 -15.13 -10.33
CA LYS A 769 -43.10 -14.54 -11.60
C LYS A 769 -43.64 -13.11 -11.80
N PRO A 770 -42.78 -12.11 -12.08
CA PRO A 770 -43.22 -10.75 -12.41
C PRO A 770 -44.02 -10.71 -13.71
N SER A 771 -44.99 -9.82 -13.81
CA SER A 771 -45.62 -9.49 -15.10
C SER A 771 -44.67 -8.62 -15.94
N ASN A 772 -44.78 -8.68 -17.27
CA ASN A 772 -44.06 -7.77 -18.18
C ASN A 772 -44.92 -6.56 -18.62
N GLU A 773 -46.06 -6.34 -17.96
CA GLU A 773 -46.97 -5.23 -18.24
C GLU A 773 -46.53 -3.94 -17.55
N LEU A 774 -46.50 -2.84 -18.31
CA LEU A 774 -46.24 -1.52 -17.75
C LEU A 774 -47.48 -1.01 -17.01
N SER A 775 -47.60 -1.34 -15.72
CA SER A 775 -48.72 -0.94 -14.87
C SER A 775 -48.31 0.08 -13.80
N ALA A 776 -49.10 1.16 -13.68
CA ALA A 776 -48.95 2.14 -12.61
C ALA A 776 -49.49 1.66 -11.24
N THR A 777 -50.16 0.50 -11.18
CA THR A 777 -50.80 -0.02 -9.97
C THR A 777 -50.27 -1.38 -9.53
N GLY A 778 -49.60 -2.14 -10.40
CA GLY A 778 -49.03 -3.45 -10.07
C GLY A 778 -47.72 -3.34 -9.30
N THR A 779 -47.49 -4.24 -8.33
CA THR A 779 -46.31 -4.24 -7.45
C THR A 779 -45.26 -5.29 -7.82
N ASN A 780 -45.53 -6.19 -8.77
CA ASN A 780 -44.61 -7.24 -9.22
C ASN A 780 -44.44 -7.24 -10.75
N ASN A 781 -43.77 -6.21 -11.29
CA ASN A 781 -43.56 -6.03 -12.73
C ASN A 781 -42.08 -5.81 -13.04
N ALA A 782 -41.64 -6.24 -14.22
CA ALA A 782 -40.29 -5.98 -14.73
C ALA A 782 -40.31 -5.92 -16.27
N ASN A 783 -39.32 -5.26 -16.89
CA ASN A 783 -39.21 -5.20 -18.35
C ASN A 783 -38.42 -6.39 -18.89
N TYR A 784 -39.13 -7.41 -19.37
CA TYR A 784 -38.56 -8.62 -19.96
C TYR A 784 -39.49 -9.17 -21.06
N TYR A 785 -39.02 -10.14 -21.84
CA TYR A 785 -39.78 -10.71 -22.95
C TYR A 785 -40.74 -11.81 -22.47
N HIS A 786 -42.03 -11.67 -22.79
CA HIS A 786 -43.05 -12.66 -22.48
C HIS A 786 -44.13 -12.71 -23.56
N GLY A 787 -43.84 -13.40 -24.66
CA GLY A 787 -44.73 -13.44 -25.84
C GLY A 787 -44.72 -12.15 -26.65
N ASP A 788 -44.55 -10.99 -26.00
CA ASP A 788 -44.25 -9.68 -26.59
C ASP A 788 -43.30 -8.88 -25.68
N TYR A 789 -42.78 -7.76 -26.19
CA TYR A 789 -41.96 -6.79 -25.44
C TYR A 789 -42.83 -5.84 -24.61
N THR A 790 -42.32 -5.37 -23.46
CA THR A 790 -43.07 -4.43 -22.60
C THR A 790 -43.43 -3.11 -23.28
N ILE A 791 -42.53 -2.50 -24.09
CA ILE A 791 -42.82 -1.23 -24.80
C ILE A 791 -42.42 -1.21 -26.29
N GLY A 792 -42.05 -2.35 -26.88
CA GLY A 792 -41.81 -2.51 -28.32
C GLY A 792 -40.85 -1.52 -28.99
N LYS A 793 -40.92 -1.43 -30.32
CA LYS A 793 -40.15 -0.46 -31.12
C LYS A 793 -40.64 0.98 -30.87
N PRO A 794 -39.75 1.99 -30.86
CA PRO A 794 -38.30 1.87 -31.09
C PRO A 794 -37.47 1.55 -29.85
N TYR A 795 -38.05 1.59 -28.63
CA TYR A 795 -37.25 1.72 -27.41
C TYR A 795 -36.76 0.40 -26.80
N TYR A 796 -37.66 -0.58 -26.70
CA TYR A 796 -37.50 -1.88 -26.01
C TYR A 796 -37.12 -1.84 -24.51
N ARG A 797 -36.39 -0.82 -24.05
CA ARG A 797 -36.10 -0.53 -22.63
C ARG A 797 -36.98 0.59 -22.14
N THR A 798 -37.60 0.38 -20.99
CA THR A 798 -38.31 1.44 -20.27
C THR A 798 -37.31 2.45 -19.72
N GLU A 799 -37.78 3.65 -19.39
CA GLU A 799 -36.98 4.54 -18.55
C GLU A 799 -36.66 3.83 -17.23
N VAL A 800 -35.48 4.11 -16.67
CA VAL A 800 -35.12 3.55 -15.37
C VAL A 800 -36.14 3.95 -14.31
N GLY A 801 -36.60 2.99 -13.51
CA GLY A 801 -37.64 3.19 -12.50
C GLY A 801 -39.06 3.31 -13.04
N ALA A 802 -39.34 2.90 -14.29
CA ALA A 802 -40.69 2.94 -14.85
C ALA A 802 -41.71 2.13 -14.04
N PHE A 803 -41.29 1.00 -13.44
CA PHE A 803 -42.11 0.18 -12.53
C PHE A 803 -42.01 0.69 -11.09
N LYS A 804 -42.49 1.91 -10.85
CA LYS A 804 -42.33 2.64 -9.58
C LYS A 804 -42.78 1.87 -8.33
N ASN A 805 -43.72 0.94 -8.49
CA ASN A 805 -44.28 0.12 -7.41
C ASN A 805 -43.62 -1.27 -7.27
N SER A 806 -42.61 -1.57 -8.06
CA SER A 806 -41.85 -2.83 -8.04
C SER A 806 -40.38 -2.64 -7.68
N PRO A 807 -40.03 -1.87 -6.63
CA PRO A 807 -38.65 -1.80 -6.17
C PRO A 807 -38.20 -3.14 -5.60
N SER A 808 -36.90 -3.34 -5.55
CA SER A 808 -36.27 -4.36 -4.73
C SER A 808 -36.48 -4.11 -3.23
N PRO A 809 -36.11 -5.07 -2.37
CA PRO A 809 -36.13 -4.89 -0.93
C PRO A 809 -35.41 -3.63 -0.43
N PHE A 810 -34.31 -3.23 -1.08
CA PHE A 810 -33.52 -2.05 -0.72
C PHE A 810 -33.83 -0.81 -1.57
N GLY A 811 -34.86 -0.86 -2.41
CA GLY A 811 -35.29 0.29 -3.19
C GLY A 811 -34.55 0.52 -4.51
N THR A 812 -33.76 -0.45 -4.98
CA THR A 812 -33.24 -0.43 -6.36
C THR A 812 -34.36 -0.80 -7.34
N PHE A 813 -34.23 -0.34 -8.58
CA PHE A 813 -35.14 -0.65 -9.67
C PHE A 813 -34.42 -1.42 -10.78
N ASP A 814 -35.22 -2.07 -11.63
CA ASP A 814 -34.84 -2.64 -12.91
C ASP A 814 -33.87 -3.83 -12.86
N GLN A 815 -33.41 -4.31 -11.69
CA GLN A 815 -32.53 -5.49 -11.60
C GLN A 815 -33.14 -6.78 -12.18
N GLY A 816 -34.46 -6.81 -12.40
CA GLY A 816 -35.17 -7.89 -13.10
C GLY A 816 -35.48 -7.60 -14.57
N GLY A 817 -34.93 -6.58 -15.19
CA GLY A 817 -35.33 -6.22 -16.55
C GLY A 817 -34.45 -5.15 -17.16
N ASN A 818 -34.90 -4.56 -18.27
CA ASN A 818 -34.10 -3.59 -19.02
C ASN A 818 -32.81 -4.18 -19.56
N VAL A 819 -31.71 -4.22 -18.81
CA VAL A 819 -30.45 -4.86 -19.19
C VAL A 819 -29.88 -5.71 -18.06
N CYS A 820 -29.26 -6.83 -18.41
CA CYS A 820 -28.39 -7.54 -17.48
C CYS A 820 -27.17 -6.68 -17.19
N GLU A 821 -26.58 -6.83 -16.01
CA GLU A 821 -25.59 -5.89 -15.50
C GLU A 821 -24.26 -6.54 -15.19
N TRP A 822 -23.19 -5.87 -15.60
CA TRP A 822 -21.83 -6.28 -15.26
C TRP A 822 -21.56 -6.17 -13.75
N ASP A 823 -20.93 -7.19 -13.19
CA ASP A 823 -20.42 -7.22 -11.82
C ASP A 823 -18.96 -7.72 -11.77
N GLU A 824 -18.34 -7.66 -10.58
CA GLU A 824 -16.92 -7.98 -10.41
C GLU A 824 -16.58 -9.49 -10.42
N HIS A 825 -17.57 -10.38 -10.48
CA HIS A 825 -17.34 -11.82 -10.40
C HIS A 825 -16.35 -12.29 -11.46
N ILE A 826 -15.58 -13.31 -11.11
CA ILE A 826 -14.65 -13.98 -12.02
C ILE A 826 -15.06 -15.45 -12.10
N GLY A 827 -15.71 -15.81 -13.20
CA GLY A 827 -16.06 -17.19 -13.49
C GLY A 827 -14.84 -17.98 -13.96
N TYR A 828 -14.86 -19.29 -13.72
CA TYR A 828 -13.87 -20.24 -14.22
C TYR A 828 -14.58 -21.16 -15.20
N GLU A 829 -14.14 -21.25 -16.46
CA GLU A 829 -13.83 -22.53 -17.12
C GLU A 829 -13.49 -22.43 -18.63
N LEU A 830 -12.94 -23.56 -19.11
CA LEU A 830 -12.66 -24.02 -20.48
C LEU A 830 -11.91 -23.03 -21.40
N TYR A 831 -10.72 -23.42 -21.86
CA TYR A 831 -9.85 -22.70 -22.82
C TYR A 831 -8.95 -21.58 -22.29
N GLY A 832 -8.90 -21.31 -20.97
CA GLY A 832 -7.86 -20.47 -20.37
C GLY A 832 -8.12 -18.96 -20.31
N TYR A 833 -9.33 -18.51 -20.67
CA TYR A 833 -9.77 -17.12 -20.52
C TYR A 833 -10.42 -16.86 -19.14
N ALA A 834 -10.75 -15.61 -18.83
CA ALA A 834 -11.49 -15.23 -17.62
C ALA A 834 -12.82 -14.58 -18.03
N SER A 835 -13.94 -15.13 -17.59
CA SER A 835 -15.25 -14.50 -17.74
C SER A 835 -15.49 -13.47 -16.62
N ARG A 836 -16.40 -12.53 -16.87
CA ARG A 836 -16.90 -11.58 -15.87
C ARG A 836 -18.37 -11.84 -15.57
N GLY A 837 -18.79 -11.56 -14.35
CA GLY A 837 -20.16 -11.80 -13.93
C GLY A 837 -21.15 -10.88 -14.60
N LEU A 838 -22.31 -11.45 -14.90
CA LEU A 838 -23.47 -10.77 -15.42
C LEU A 838 -24.69 -11.22 -14.62
N ARG A 839 -25.44 -10.26 -14.07
CA ARG A 839 -26.62 -10.54 -13.22
C ARG A 839 -27.86 -9.77 -13.66
N GLY A 840 -29.01 -10.30 -13.28
CA GLY A 840 -30.33 -9.71 -13.57
C GLY A 840 -30.94 -10.12 -14.90
N GLY A 841 -32.10 -9.54 -15.19
CA GLY A 841 -32.87 -9.76 -16.42
C GLY A 841 -32.66 -8.66 -17.47
N ALA A 842 -33.09 -8.89 -18.70
CA ALA A 842 -33.08 -7.88 -19.76
C ALA A 842 -34.39 -7.92 -20.55
N PHE A 843 -34.70 -6.83 -21.28
CA PHE A 843 -35.94 -6.71 -22.04
C PHE A 843 -36.18 -7.84 -23.07
N GLY A 844 -35.10 -8.49 -23.53
CA GLY A 844 -35.15 -9.62 -24.47
C GLY A 844 -35.09 -11.01 -23.82
N ASN A 845 -34.93 -11.08 -22.49
CA ASN A 845 -34.84 -12.35 -21.77
C ASN A 845 -36.22 -12.84 -21.32
N PHE A 846 -36.39 -14.16 -21.20
CA PHE A 846 -37.56 -14.75 -20.55
C PHE A 846 -37.50 -14.60 -19.03
N SER A 847 -38.64 -14.76 -18.35
CA SER A 847 -38.75 -14.67 -16.89
C SER A 847 -37.81 -15.60 -16.12
N SER A 848 -37.36 -16.71 -16.71
CA SER A 848 -36.37 -17.61 -16.09
C SER A 848 -35.06 -16.89 -15.77
N PHE A 849 -34.66 -15.90 -16.57
CA PHE A 849 -33.42 -15.15 -16.36
C PHE A 849 -33.48 -14.14 -15.22
N LEU A 850 -34.67 -13.87 -14.68
CA LEU A 850 -34.88 -12.92 -13.58
C LEU A 850 -34.74 -13.59 -12.21
N LEU A 851 -34.83 -14.92 -12.19
CA LEU A 851 -34.74 -15.72 -10.98
C LEU A 851 -33.41 -15.50 -10.28
N SER A 852 -33.46 -15.43 -8.95
CA SER A 852 -32.27 -15.38 -8.10
C SER A 852 -31.31 -16.57 -8.36
N SER A 853 -31.87 -17.73 -8.68
CA SER A 853 -31.10 -18.93 -9.04
C SER A 853 -30.41 -18.87 -10.40
N THR A 854 -30.74 -17.91 -11.28
CA THR A 854 -30.10 -17.81 -12.60
C THR A 854 -28.81 -17.00 -12.52
N ARG A 855 -27.75 -17.58 -13.10
CA ARG A 855 -26.40 -17.04 -13.06
C ARG A 855 -25.73 -17.22 -14.42
N ASP A 856 -25.30 -16.13 -15.07
CA ASP A 856 -24.56 -16.18 -16.33
C ASP A 856 -23.07 -15.85 -16.07
N ILE A 857 -22.29 -16.88 -15.75
CA ILE A 857 -20.88 -16.74 -15.32
C ILE A 857 -19.88 -17.50 -16.19
N GLU A 858 -20.31 -18.39 -17.07
CA GLU A 858 -19.40 -19.37 -17.70
C GLU A 858 -18.98 -19.01 -19.13
N THR A 859 -19.53 -17.96 -19.75
CA THR A 859 -19.25 -17.69 -21.19
C THR A 859 -19.09 -16.23 -21.59
N VAL A 860 -19.12 -15.29 -20.64
CA VAL A 860 -19.15 -13.87 -20.97
C VAL A 860 -17.76 -13.23 -20.86
N TYR A 861 -17.13 -13.02 -22.02
CA TYR A 861 -15.84 -12.31 -22.12
C TYR A 861 -15.97 -10.84 -21.72
N PRO A 862 -14.99 -10.27 -20.98
CA PRO A 862 -15.05 -8.89 -20.50
C PRO A 862 -15.05 -7.85 -21.63
N THR A 863 -14.60 -8.20 -22.82
CA THR A 863 -14.60 -7.34 -24.01
C THR A 863 -15.93 -7.34 -24.77
N TYR A 864 -16.90 -8.16 -24.37
CA TYR A 864 -18.08 -8.41 -25.20
C TYR A 864 -19.21 -7.40 -24.97
N GLU A 865 -19.41 -6.51 -25.94
CA GLU A 865 -20.51 -5.53 -25.98
C GLU A 865 -21.80 -6.12 -26.57
N HIS A 866 -22.93 -5.99 -25.86
CA HIS A 866 -24.21 -6.57 -26.29
C HIS A 866 -25.42 -5.70 -25.92
N HIS A 867 -26.52 -5.80 -26.69
CA HIS A 867 -27.73 -4.98 -26.48
C HIS A 867 -28.48 -5.27 -25.19
N LEU A 868 -28.27 -6.46 -24.63
CA LEU A 868 -28.89 -6.87 -23.35
C LEU A 868 -28.02 -6.53 -22.14
N ARG A 869 -26.90 -5.82 -22.31
CA ARG A 869 -25.91 -5.60 -21.24
C ARG A 869 -25.69 -4.13 -20.97
N GLY A 870 -25.79 -3.77 -19.71
CA GLY A 870 -25.39 -2.49 -19.15
C GLY A 870 -24.69 -2.71 -17.81
N PHE A 871 -24.80 -1.74 -16.92
CA PHE A 871 -24.23 -1.84 -15.57
C PHE A 871 -24.86 -0.80 -14.64
N ARG A 872 -24.66 -1.02 -13.34
CA ARG A 872 -24.83 -0.01 -12.31
C ARG A 872 -23.57 0.09 -11.47
N VAL A 873 -23.46 1.16 -10.70
CA VAL A 873 -22.29 1.41 -9.84
C VAL A 873 -22.66 1.36 -8.37
N GLY A 874 -21.73 0.93 -7.53
CA GLY A 874 -21.77 0.99 -6.08
C GLY A 874 -20.74 1.96 -5.51
N ARG A 875 -20.92 2.28 -4.23
CA ARG A 875 -20.08 3.18 -3.43
C ARG A 875 -20.14 2.74 -1.97
N PRO A 876 -19.08 2.84 -1.16
CA PRO A 876 -19.20 2.53 0.26
C PRO A 876 -20.15 3.51 1.00
N SER A 877 -20.91 3.04 2.00
CA SER A 877 -21.89 3.85 2.76
C SER A 877 -21.26 4.95 3.61
N GLU A 878 -20.00 4.76 3.99
CA GLU A 878 -19.09 5.75 4.57
C GLU A 878 -17.72 5.43 3.95
N LEU A 879 -16.84 6.42 3.72
CA LEU A 879 -15.42 6.06 3.53
C LEU A 879 -15.07 5.20 4.75
N PRO A 880 -14.60 3.95 4.58
CA PRO A 880 -14.43 3.06 5.72
C PRO A 880 -13.65 3.84 6.78
N PRO A 881 -14.19 3.99 8.00
CA PRO A 881 -13.44 4.59 9.08
C PRO A 881 -12.07 3.91 9.09
N ARG A 882 -10.99 4.65 9.35
CA ARG A 882 -9.71 4.01 9.69
C ARG A 882 -9.87 3.34 11.06
N GLY A 883 -10.68 2.30 11.11
CA GLY A 883 -10.94 1.45 12.24
C GLY A 883 -9.74 0.54 12.41
N ARG A 884 -9.20 0.54 13.62
CA ARG A 884 -8.31 -0.51 14.12
C ARG A 884 -8.97 -1.86 13.83
N TYR A 885 -8.33 -2.72 13.06
CA TYR A 885 -8.67 -4.14 13.09
C TYR A 885 -8.09 -4.72 14.37
N VAL A 886 -8.89 -4.71 15.43
CA VAL A 886 -8.88 -5.84 16.36
C VAL A 886 -9.74 -6.90 15.67
N VAL A 887 -9.14 -8.03 15.28
CA VAL A 887 -9.93 -9.22 14.91
C VAL A 887 -10.46 -9.79 16.23
N ALA A 888 -11.63 -9.30 16.65
CA ALA A 888 -12.45 -9.91 17.69
C ALA A 888 -13.58 -10.65 16.98
N TRP A 889 -13.72 -11.95 17.26
CA TRP A 889 -14.92 -12.70 16.96
C TRP A 889 -15.87 -12.51 18.14
N ALA A 890 -17.12 -12.16 17.88
CA ALA A 890 -18.18 -12.16 18.89
C ALA A 890 -19.44 -12.80 18.29
N ASP A 891 -19.97 -13.76 19.03
CA ASP A 891 -21.14 -14.60 18.74
C ASP A 891 -22.46 -13.80 18.75
N ALA A 892 -23.43 -14.26 17.94
CA ALA A 892 -24.85 -14.24 18.29
C ALA A 892 -25.64 -15.25 17.42
N ASP A 893 -25.95 -16.39 18.06
CA ASP A 893 -27.15 -17.22 17.95
C ASP A 893 -27.70 -17.67 16.57
N ASN A 894 -27.56 -18.99 16.37
CA ASN A 894 -28.48 -19.91 15.69
C ASN A 894 -28.96 -19.54 14.27
N THR A 895 -28.18 -19.91 13.26
CA THR A 895 -28.56 -20.98 12.31
C THR A 895 -27.32 -21.45 11.55
N TYR A 896 -27.27 -22.76 11.32
CA TYR A 896 -26.21 -23.53 10.67
C TYR A 896 -25.68 -22.90 9.38
N ASP A 897 -24.36 -22.70 9.27
CA ASP A 897 -23.74 -22.72 7.95
C ASP A 897 -22.27 -23.18 7.95
N SER A 898 -21.98 -23.93 6.91
CA SER A 898 -20.81 -24.76 6.69
C SER A 898 -19.54 -23.95 6.39
N VAL A 899 -18.40 -24.40 6.92
CA VAL A 899 -17.07 -23.95 6.44
C VAL A 899 -16.62 -24.90 5.33
N LEU A 900 -16.87 -24.52 4.08
CA LEU A 900 -16.27 -25.16 2.90
C LEU A 900 -14.83 -24.66 2.73
N ALA A 901 -13.88 -25.32 3.41
CA ALA A 901 -12.47 -25.19 3.10
C ALA A 901 -12.13 -26.13 1.92
N GLY A 902 -12.18 -25.62 0.69
CA GLY A 902 -11.69 -26.33 -0.49
C GLY A 902 -10.17 -26.51 -0.42
N VAL A 903 -9.71 -27.72 -0.09
CA VAL A 903 -8.31 -28.12 -0.22
C VAL A 903 -8.11 -28.77 -1.59
N ASN A 904 -7.38 -28.11 -2.49
CA ASN A 904 -6.98 -28.69 -3.77
C ASN A 904 -5.64 -29.44 -3.57
N LEU A 905 -5.72 -30.78 -3.49
CA LEU A 905 -4.54 -31.66 -3.54
C LEU A 905 -4.30 -31.99 -5.02
N GLY A 906 -3.16 -31.56 -5.55
CA GLY A 906 -2.91 -31.50 -6.99
C GLY A 906 -3.00 -32.84 -7.75
N ARG A 907 -3.41 -32.69 -9.03
CA ARG A 907 -3.46 -33.62 -10.17
C ARG A 907 -4.30 -34.89 -10.00
N ASN A 908 -5.52 -34.77 -10.54
CA ASN A 908 -6.55 -35.77 -10.81
C ASN A 908 -7.21 -36.40 -9.57
N LYS A 909 -8.45 -35.96 -9.33
CA LYS A 909 -9.48 -36.44 -8.38
C LYS A 909 -9.52 -35.74 -7.02
N THR A 910 -10.47 -34.82 -6.87
CA THR A 910 -10.85 -34.15 -5.61
C THR A 910 -11.60 -35.13 -4.70
N HIS A 911 -11.16 -35.28 -3.44
CA HIS A 911 -11.99 -35.83 -2.36
C HIS A 911 -12.19 -34.74 -1.30
N GLN A 912 -13.44 -34.50 -0.90
CA GLN A 912 -13.82 -33.49 0.09
C GLN A 912 -13.71 -34.04 1.52
N LEU A 913 -13.24 -33.23 2.47
CA LEU A 913 -13.16 -33.56 3.90
C LEU A 913 -13.83 -32.44 4.68
N GLY A 914 -14.97 -32.74 5.32
CA GLY A 914 -15.77 -31.77 6.09
C GLY A 914 -15.51 -31.90 7.60
N LEU A 915 -15.46 -30.76 8.31
CA LEU A 915 -15.22 -30.68 9.74
C LEU A 915 -16.45 -30.09 10.44
N TRP A 916 -17.00 -30.77 11.44
CA TRP A 916 -18.18 -30.35 12.19
C TRP A 916 -17.89 -30.37 13.70
N ALA A 917 -18.25 -29.28 14.37
CA ALA A 917 -18.23 -29.19 15.83
C ALA A 917 -19.65 -28.84 16.31
N LYS A 918 -20.13 -29.56 17.34
CA LYS A 918 -21.40 -29.25 18.02
C LYS A 918 -21.13 -29.13 19.51
N THR A 919 -21.59 -28.05 20.11
CA THR A 919 -21.58 -27.85 21.57
C THR A 919 -22.90 -28.35 22.16
N GLU A 920 -22.82 -29.34 23.05
CA GLU A 920 -23.95 -29.74 23.89
C GLU A 920 -23.65 -29.38 25.35
N LYS A 921 -24.72 -29.15 26.12
CA LYS A 921 -24.74 -28.35 27.36
C LYS A 921 -23.75 -28.74 28.47
N TYR A 922 -22.99 -29.85 28.36
CA TYR A 922 -21.91 -30.19 29.31
C TYR A 922 -20.67 -30.89 28.69
N GLY A 923 -20.36 -30.70 27.40
CA GLY A 923 -19.13 -31.24 26.80
C GLY A 923 -18.87 -30.81 25.36
N PHE A 924 -17.60 -30.75 24.97
CA PHE A 924 -17.16 -30.46 23.60
C PHE A 924 -16.91 -31.78 22.87
N THR A 925 -17.62 -32.04 21.77
CA THR A 925 -17.39 -33.21 20.92
C THR A 925 -16.92 -32.75 19.54
N VAL A 926 -15.73 -33.19 19.13
CA VAL A 926 -15.18 -32.97 17.79
C VAL A 926 -15.36 -34.24 16.97
N ARG A 927 -16.07 -34.17 15.83
CA ARG A 927 -16.21 -35.30 14.89
C ARG A 927 -15.38 -35.07 13.64
N PHE A 928 -14.73 -36.13 13.18
CA PHE A 928 -14.03 -36.18 11.91
C PHE A 928 -14.79 -37.09 10.95
N TYR A 929 -15.09 -36.64 9.73
CA TYR A 929 -15.59 -37.51 8.67
C TYR A 929 -14.42 -37.96 7.77
N LEU A 930 -14.21 -39.27 7.71
CA LEU A 930 -13.43 -39.93 6.66
C LEU A 930 -14.41 -40.65 5.72
N PRO A 931 -14.12 -40.82 4.41
CA PRO A 931 -15.10 -41.27 3.40
C PRO A 931 -15.61 -42.72 3.55
N THR A 932 -15.35 -43.39 4.68
CA THR A 932 -15.76 -44.78 4.95
C THR A 932 -16.26 -44.89 6.39
N TYR A 933 -17.51 -44.48 6.65
CA TYR A 933 -18.07 -44.43 8.00
C TYR A 933 -19.53 -44.90 8.05
N ARG A 934 -19.93 -45.59 9.13
CA ARG A 934 -21.33 -46.04 9.34
C ARG A 934 -21.99 -45.56 10.65
N GLY A 935 -21.26 -44.97 11.61
CA GLY A 935 -21.87 -44.38 12.82
C GLY A 935 -20.98 -44.37 14.07
N PHE A 936 -21.36 -43.58 15.08
CA PHE A 936 -20.77 -43.55 16.43
C PHE A 936 -21.85 -43.88 17.47
N GLU A 937 -21.46 -44.45 18.62
CA GLU A 937 -22.35 -44.72 19.74
C GLU A 937 -21.81 -44.06 21.01
N ALA A 938 -22.67 -43.36 21.74
CA ALA A 938 -22.34 -42.71 23.00
C ALA A 938 -22.81 -43.59 24.16
N GLN A 939 -21.92 -43.89 25.10
CA GLN A 939 -22.24 -44.70 26.27
C GLN A 939 -22.72 -43.81 27.42
N SER A 940 -23.52 -44.39 28.31
CA SER A 940 -24.18 -43.69 29.42
C SER A 940 -23.22 -43.15 30.50
N ASP A 941 -21.96 -43.57 30.48
CA ASP A 941 -20.90 -43.10 31.38
C ASP A 941 -20.10 -41.91 30.84
N GLY A 942 -20.45 -41.41 29.65
CA GLY A 942 -19.78 -40.30 28.98
C GLY A 942 -18.59 -40.69 28.10
N THR A 943 -18.46 -41.98 27.75
CA THR A 943 -17.51 -42.46 26.75
C THR A 943 -18.14 -42.55 25.34
N PHE A 944 -17.31 -42.59 24.30
CA PHE A 944 -17.76 -42.66 22.90
C PHE A 944 -16.96 -43.71 22.11
N THR A 945 -17.66 -44.48 21.27
CA THR A 945 -17.07 -45.51 20.40
C THR A 945 -17.28 -45.17 18.92
N ILE A 946 -16.29 -45.47 18.09
CA ILE A 946 -16.22 -45.15 16.65
C ILE A 946 -16.20 -46.44 15.82
N HIS A 947 -17.04 -46.59 14.79
CA HIS A 947 -17.09 -47.80 13.94
C HIS A 947 -16.69 -47.50 12.47
N LEU A 948 -15.71 -48.22 11.91
CA LEU A 948 -15.23 -48.06 10.53
C LEU A 948 -15.73 -49.20 9.60
N ASN A 949 -15.94 -48.90 8.30
CA ASN A 949 -16.39 -49.87 7.28
C ASN A 949 -15.21 -50.74 6.78
N PRO A 950 -15.26 -52.08 6.86
CA PRO A 950 -14.15 -52.94 6.47
C PRO A 950 -13.90 -53.10 4.96
N ASP A 951 -14.83 -52.65 4.09
CA ASP A 951 -14.78 -52.91 2.65
C ASP A 951 -14.51 -51.64 1.82
N ASN A 952 -13.22 -51.35 1.56
CA ASN A 952 -12.78 -50.46 0.48
C ASN A 952 -11.64 -51.16 -0.30
N PRO A 953 -11.77 -51.33 -1.64
CA PRO A 953 -10.82 -52.12 -2.45
C PRO A 953 -9.50 -51.43 -2.82
N TYR A 954 -9.13 -50.28 -2.25
CA TYR A 954 -7.92 -49.51 -2.63
C TYR A 954 -6.82 -49.43 -1.57
N THR A 955 -6.54 -50.52 -0.86
CA THR A 955 -5.27 -50.66 -0.12
C THR A 955 -4.44 -51.78 -0.73
N SER A 956 -3.29 -51.45 -1.30
CA SER A 956 -2.24 -52.43 -1.58
C SER A 956 -1.93 -53.19 -0.29
N PRO A 957 -1.79 -54.53 -0.32
CA PRO A 957 -1.40 -55.29 0.86
C PRO A 957 0.04 -54.92 1.24
N GLY A 958 0.23 -54.12 2.30
CA GLY A 958 1.58 -53.85 2.83
C GLY A 958 1.81 -52.64 3.73
N SER A 959 0.89 -51.68 3.86
CA SER A 959 1.12 -50.51 4.73
C SER A 959 0.77 -50.81 6.19
N ASN A 960 1.76 -51.23 6.98
CA ASN A 960 1.67 -51.30 8.44
C ASN A 960 1.75 -49.88 9.02
N VAL A 961 0.68 -49.41 9.66
CA VAL A 961 0.72 -48.21 10.51
C VAL A 961 0.93 -48.68 11.95
N ASP A 962 2.17 -48.72 12.40
CA ASP A 962 2.54 -49.13 13.76
C ASP A 962 2.71 -47.90 14.67
N GLY A 963 1.65 -47.56 15.41
CA GLY A 963 1.70 -46.66 16.58
C GLY A 963 1.29 -45.20 16.35
N VAL A 964 0.48 -44.66 17.26
CA VAL A 964 0.13 -43.23 17.35
C VAL A 964 0.53 -42.73 18.73
N LYS A 965 1.27 -41.61 18.81
CA LYS A 965 1.78 -41.06 20.08
C LYS A 965 1.23 -39.65 20.32
N ILE A 966 0.46 -39.45 21.39
CA ILE A 966 -0.22 -38.18 21.67
C ILE A 966 0.41 -37.55 22.92
N GLN A 967 0.88 -36.30 22.81
CA GLN A 967 1.57 -35.59 23.90
C GLN A 967 0.86 -34.27 24.22
N LEU A 968 0.70 -33.96 25.50
CA LEU A 968 -0.10 -32.82 25.98
C LEU A 968 0.74 -31.89 26.87
N TYR A 969 0.70 -30.58 26.57
CA TYR A 969 1.51 -29.55 27.25
C TYR A 969 0.63 -28.41 27.77
N THR A 970 1.06 -27.74 28.87
CA THR A 970 0.45 -26.49 29.36
C THR A 970 1.53 -25.43 29.58
N MET A 971 1.21 -24.15 29.33
CA MET A 971 2.12 -23.01 29.49
C MET A 971 1.81 -22.20 30.77
N ASP A 972 2.85 -21.70 31.45
CA ASP A 972 2.74 -20.66 32.48
C ASP A 972 2.86 -19.27 31.82
N PRO A 973 1.94 -18.31 32.08
CA PRO A 973 1.86 -17.04 31.35
C PRO A 973 2.96 -16.01 31.63
N LYS A 974 3.95 -16.25 32.50
CA LYS A 974 4.90 -15.19 32.90
C LYS A 974 6.15 -14.99 32.02
N ASP A 975 6.57 -15.98 31.24
CA ASP A 975 7.76 -15.84 30.40
C ASP A 975 7.48 -16.35 28.98
N GLY A 976 7.59 -15.46 28.00
CA GLY A 976 7.18 -15.68 26.60
C GLY A 976 8.11 -16.55 25.74
N ASP A 977 8.70 -17.62 26.27
CA ASP A 977 9.54 -18.56 25.52
C ASP A 977 8.84 -19.91 25.30
N TRP A 978 8.96 -20.47 24.09
CA TRP A 978 8.55 -21.85 23.77
C TRP A 978 9.65 -22.83 24.21
N VAL A 979 9.28 -23.88 24.96
CA VAL A 979 10.15 -25.00 25.34
C VAL A 979 9.77 -26.23 24.52
N GLU A 980 10.73 -26.88 23.86
CA GLU A 980 10.58 -28.22 23.28
C GLU A 980 11.61 -29.16 23.93
N MET A 981 11.17 -30.09 24.78
CA MET A 981 12.00 -31.19 25.26
C MET A 981 11.76 -32.42 24.38
N LEU A 982 12.81 -32.87 23.68
CA LEU A 982 12.84 -34.14 22.97
C LEU A 982 13.07 -35.29 23.95
N ALA A 983 12.10 -36.20 24.08
CA ALA A 983 12.34 -37.57 24.51
C ALA A 983 11.96 -38.51 23.36
N SER A 984 12.95 -38.88 22.55
CA SER A 984 12.82 -39.92 21.52
C SER A 984 12.96 -41.30 22.16
N TYR A 985 11.95 -42.16 22.00
CA TYR A 985 12.13 -43.59 22.19
C TYR A 985 12.82 -44.14 20.94
N ASN A 986 14.11 -44.45 21.03
CA ASN A 986 14.78 -45.35 20.09
C ASN A 986 15.13 -46.62 20.86
N GLY A 987 14.68 -47.77 20.36
CA GLY A 987 14.82 -49.06 21.02
C GLY A 987 16.27 -49.48 21.23
N LYS A 988 16.84 -49.14 22.39
CA LYS A 988 18.00 -49.83 22.98
C LYS A 988 17.57 -50.60 24.23
N ALA A 989 18.17 -51.77 24.43
CA ALA A 989 17.94 -52.63 25.59
C ALA A 989 18.39 -51.95 26.91
N PRO A 990 17.85 -52.37 28.07
CA PRO A 990 18.08 -51.69 29.36
C PRO A 990 19.51 -51.92 29.87
N GLY A 991 20.27 -50.87 30.23
CA GLY A 991 21.48 -51.02 31.07
C GLY A 991 22.67 -50.06 30.93
N GLU A 992 22.75 -49.16 29.93
CA GLU A 992 23.92 -48.26 29.80
C GLU A 992 23.63 -46.82 30.26
N PRO A 993 24.50 -46.19 31.10
CA PRO A 993 24.36 -44.78 31.47
C PRO A 993 24.89 -43.85 30.37
N TRP A 994 24.16 -42.77 30.09
CA TRP A 994 24.53 -41.73 29.13
C TRP A 994 25.44 -40.68 29.75
N THR A 995 26.51 -40.27 29.05
CA THR A 995 27.37 -39.13 29.40
C THR A 995 26.82 -37.82 28.84
N ALA A 996 26.78 -36.80 29.70
CA ALA A 996 26.22 -35.48 29.43
C ALA A 996 27.17 -34.61 28.57
N GLY A 997 26.62 -33.95 27.55
CA GLY A 997 27.33 -33.00 26.70
C GLY A 997 26.54 -31.72 26.42
N SER A 998 26.87 -30.68 27.19
CA SER A 998 26.68 -29.23 26.96
C SER A 998 25.29 -28.55 27.11
N PRO A 999 25.27 -27.25 27.53
CA PRO A 999 24.26 -26.69 28.40
C PRO A 999 23.26 -25.80 27.64
N TYR A 1000 22.04 -26.28 27.51
CA TYR A 1000 20.86 -25.42 27.43
C TYR A 1000 19.88 -25.92 28.47
N ALA A 1001 20.07 -25.47 29.71
CA ALA A 1001 19.13 -25.74 30.78
C ALA A 1001 17.93 -24.79 30.60
N HIS A 1002 16.77 -25.35 30.24
CA HIS A 1002 15.51 -24.63 30.14
C HIS A 1002 14.36 -25.46 30.75
N THR A 1003 13.46 -24.78 31.44
CA THR A 1003 12.49 -25.34 32.41
C THR A 1003 11.04 -25.18 31.94
N GLY A 1004 10.29 -26.28 31.83
CA GLY A 1004 8.83 -26.34 31.63
C GLY A 1004 8.25 -27.70 32.10
N THR A 1005 6.93 -27.79 32.34
CA THR A 1005 6.29 -28.98 32.99
C THR A 1005 5.37 -29.75 32.02
N LEU A 1006 5.66 -31.02 31.76
CA LEU A 1006 4.78 -31.96 31.06
C LEU A 1006 3.56 -32.31 31.93
N VAL A 1007 2.34 -32.24 31.39
CA VAL A 1007 1.12 -32.51 32.17
C VAL A 1007 0.59 -33.94 31.99
N SER A 1008 0.79 -34.56 30.82
CA SER A 1008 0.44 -35.97 30.57
C SER A 1008 1.08 -36.50 29.29
N GLU A 1009 1.49 -37.77 29.30
CA GLU A 1009 1.88 -38.55 28.11
C GLU A 1009 0.89 -39.72 27.95
N LEU A 1010 0.18 -39.78 26.82
CA LEU A 1010 -0.70 -40.89 26.49
C LEU A 1010 -0.03 -41.72 25.41
N THR A 1011 0.50 -42.88 25.82
CA THR A 1011 1.12 -43.83 24.90
C THR A 1011 0.18 -45.01 24.69
N TYR A 1012 -0.11 -45.35 23.43
CA TYR A 1012 -0.84 -46.56 23.09
C TYR A 1012 0.06 -47.50 22.28
N SER A 1013 0.11 -48.78 22.68
CA SER A 1013 0.72 -49.87 21.91
C SER A 1013 -0.37 -50.85 21.49
N ARG A 1014 -0.44 -51.20 20.20
CA ARG A 1014 -1.45 -52.14 19.70
C ARG A 1014 -1.16 -53.58 20.14
N ALA A 1015 -2.20 -54.30 20.54
CA ALA A 1015 -2.18 -55.77 20.61
C ALA A 1015 -2.22 -56.37 19.19
N LYS A 1016 -1.46 -57.44 18.98
CA LYS A 1016 -1.30 -58.16 17.70
C LYS A 1016 -2.65 -58.55 17.07
N HIS A 1017 -2.78 -58.22 15.79
CA HIS A 1017 -3.74 -58.75 14.81
C HIS A 1017 -5.24 -58.55 15.07
N GLY A 1018 -5.81 -57.49 14.48
CA GLY A 1018 -7.25 -57.37 14.24
C GLY A 1018 -7.61 -56.01 13.64
N ARG A 1019 -8.41 -55.97 12.56
CA ARG A 1019 -9.02 -54.72 12.06
C ARG A 1019 -10.11 -54.31 13.06
N GLY A 1020 -9.90 -53.25 13.82
CA GLY A 1020 -10.82 -52.75 14.85
C GLY A 1020 -10.48 -51.31 15.25
N PRO A 1021 -11.44 -50.54 15.81
CA PRO A 1021 -11.33 -49.10 16.04
C PRO A 1021 -10.29 -48.72 17.11
N LEU A 1022 -9.82 -47.47 17.07
CA LEU A 1022 -8.98 -46.86 18.10
C LEU A 1022 -9.85 -46.07 19.10
N GLU A 1023 -9.59 -46.24 20.39
CA GLU A 1023 -10.25 -45.51 21.48
C GLU A 1023 -9.20 -44.82 22.38
N PHE A 1024 -9.51 -43.59 22.84
CA PHE A 1024 -8.70 -42.89 23.84
C PHE A 1024 -9.59 -42.04 24.77
N THR A 1025 -9.16 -41.89 26.02
CA THR A 1025 -9.91 -41.18 27.09
C THR A 1025 -9.04 -40.11 27.73
N ILE A 1026 -9.56 -38.89 27.90
CA ILE A 1026 -8.88 -37.80 28.64
C ILE A 1026 -9.58 -37.60 29.99
N PRO A 1027 -8.88 -37.76 31.13
CA PRO A 1027 -9.48 -37.59 32.45
C PRO A 1027 -9.91 -36.15 32.74
N LYS A 1028 -11.12 -36.00 33.30
CA LYS A 1028 -11.74 -34.70 33.66
C LYS A 1028 -10.88 -33.82 34.59
N ALA A 1029 -10.05 -34.43 35.45
CA ALA A 1029 -9.15 -33.73 36.35
C ALA A 1029 -7.98 -33.02 35.62
N ILE A 1030 -7.52 -33.57 34.50
CA ILE A 1030 -6.44 -32.98 33.69
C ILE A 1030 -6.98 -31.78 32.90
N LEU A 1031 -8.20 -31.91 32.38
CA LEU A 1031 -8.90 -30.82 31.69
C LEU A 1031 -9.14 -29.63 32.62
N ASN A 1032 -9.57 -29.87 33.87
CA ASN A 1032 -9.82 -28.81 34.84
C ASN A 1032 -8.55 -28.08 35.30
N LYS A 1033 -7.41 -28.79 35.45
CA LYS A 1033 -6.11 -28.16 35.74
C LYS A 1033 -5.62 -27.27 34.58
N ALA A 1034 -5.82 -27.73 33.35
CA ALA A 1034 -5.41 -27.00 32.15
C ALA A 1034 -6.29 -25.76 31.90
N LEU A 1035 -7.58 -25.82 32.25
CA LEU A 1035 -8.50 -24.68 32.17
C LEU A 1035 -8.18 -23.58 33.20
N ALA A 1036 -7.70 -23.95 34.39
CA ALA A 1036 -7.29 -22.99 35.42
C ALA A 1036 -6.02 -22.18 35.05
N ALA A 1037 -5.20 -22.66 34.10
CA ALA A 1037 -3.97 -22.01 33.65
C ALA A 1037 -4.18 -20.98 32.51
N GLY A 1038 -5.43 -20.75 32.09
CA GLY A 1038 -5.80 -19.61 31.22
C GLY A 1038 -5.42 -19.71 29.74
N ARG A 1039 -4.90 -20.85 29.27
CA ARG A 1039 -4.76 -21.23 27.84
C ARG A 1039 -4.32 -22.70 27.72
N ILE A 1040 -4.95 -23.45 26.82
CA ILE A 1040 -4.53 -24.82 26.46
C ILE A 1040 -4.24 -24.84 24.96
N ASP A 1041 -3.05 -25.31 24.59
CA ASP A 1041 -2.69 -25.64 23.19
C ASP A 1041 -2.52 -27.17 23.08
N TRP A 1042 -3.10 -27.78 22.05
CA TRP A 1042 -3.04 -29.23 21.80
C TRP A 1042 -2.06 -29.55 20.66
N LEU A 1043 -1.24 -30.60 20.82
CA LEU A 1043 -0.37 -31.10 19.75
C LEU A 1043 -0.49 -32.62 19.62
N VAL A 1044 -1.05 -33.10 18.52
CA VAL A 1044 -1.12 -34.54 18.21
C VAL A 1044 -0.07 -34.86 17.15
N ARG A 1045 0.82 -35.82 17.40
CA ARG A 1045 1.81 -36.31 16.43
C ARG A 1045 1.51 -37.76 16.05
N THR A 1046 1.71 -38.14 14.80
CA THR A 1046 1.65 -39.52 14.34
C THR A 1046 2.96 -39.83 13.63
N ASN A 1047 3.67 -40.88 14.04
CA ASN A 1047 4.94 -41.26 13.43
C ASN A 1047 4.76 -42.53 12.60
N ASN A 1048 5.41 -42.60 11.44
CA ASN A 1048 5.68 -43.87 10.75
C ASN A 1048 7.14 -44.29 11.05
N TRP A 1049 7.38 -45.60 11.14
CA TRP A 1049 8.59 -46.15 11.76
C TRP A 1049 9.86 -46.15 10.89
N ASP A 1050 9.82 -45.68 9.64
CA ASP A 1050 10.95 -45.79 8.70
C ASP A 1050 11.91 -44.59 8.65
N GLY A 1051 11.73 -43.59 9.52
CA GLY A 1051 12.65 -42.44 9.60
C GLY A 1051 12.61 -41.51 8.38
N SER A 1052 11.69 -41.70 7.44
CA SER A 1052 11.37 -40.71 6.42
C SER A 1052 10.31 -39.74 6.98
N PHE A 1053 10.60 -38.44 6.97
CA PHE A 1053 9.72 -37.41 7.53
C PHE A 1053 8.46 -37.25 6.67
N GLY A 1054 7.44 -38.05 6.94
CA GLY A 1054 6.07 -37.84 6.51
C GLY A 1054 5.45 -36.60 7.18
N THR A 1055 4.56 -35.94 6.45
CA THR A 1055 3.92 -34.65 6.76
C THR A 1055 3.56 -34.44 8.24
N ASN A 1056 4.15 -33.41 8.85
CA ASN A 1056 3.69 -32.86 10.13
C ASN A 1056 2.32 -32.17 9.93
N SER A 1057 1.25 -32.84 10.34
CA SER A 1057 -0.10 -32.26 10.42
C SER A 1057 -0.38 -31.88 11.87
N GLY A 1058 0.09 -30.71 12.29
CA GLY A 1058 -0.30 -30.11 13.58
C GLY A 1058 -1.55 -29.24 13.41
N PHE A 1059 -2.54 -29.41 14.29
CA PHE A 1059 -3.70 -28.51 14.39
C PHE A 1059 -3.60 -27.71 15.69
N ARG A 1060 -3.94 -26.42 15.64
CA ARG A 1060 -3.99 -25.52 16.80
C ARG A 1060 -5.45 -25.22 17.13
N VAL A 1061 -5.86 -25.36 18.38
CA VAL A 1061 -7.18 -24.91 18.86
C VAL A 1061 -6.94 -23.94 20.00
N CYS A 1062 -7.27 -22.66 19.79
CA CYS A 1062 -7.06 -21.60 20.77
C CYS A 1062 -8.37 -21.36 21.53
N ALA A 1063 -8.41 -21.65 22.83
CA ALA A 1063 -9.53 -21.29 23.69
C ALA A 1063 -9.30 -19.90 24.32
N ARG A 1064 -9.92 -18.88 23.76
CA ARG A 1064 -10.25 -17.59 24.40
C ARG A 1064 -11.65 -17.30 23.89
N GLU A 1065 -12.72 -17.36 24.67
CA GLU A 1065 -13.03 -16.50 25.82
C GLU A 1065 -13.84 -17.27 26.88
N PHE A 1066 -13.48 -17.13 28.15
CA PHE A 1066 -14.39 -17.37 29.27
C PHE A 1066 -14.04 -16.36 30.35
N GLU A 1067 -14.80 -15.27 30.44
CA GLU A 1067 -15.09 -14.69 31.75
C GLU A 1067 -16.31 -13.76 31.72
N ARG A 1068 -17.22 -14.04 32.66
CA ARG A 1068 -18.36 -13.25 33.16
C ARG A 1068 -19.73 -13.43 32.48
N ALA A 1069 -20.39 -14.53 32.85
CA ALA A 1069 -21.82 -14.51 33.14
C ALA A 1069 -22.08 -15.17 34.50
N THR A 1070 -22.26 -14.37 35.55
CA THR A 1070 -22.89 -14.82 36.80
C THR A 1070 -24.41 -14.71 36.66
N MET A 1071 -25.15 -15.79 36.92
CA MET A 1071 -26.21 -15.90 37.94
C MET A 1071 -27.17 -17.08 37.68
N GLY A 1072 -27.52 -17.82 38.75
CA GLY A 1072 -28.84 -18.46 38.92
C GLY A 1072 -28.93 -19.99 38.85
N PRO A 1073 -29.44 -20.68 39.90
CA PRO A 1073 -29.49 -22.14 39.97
C PRO A 1073 -30.81 -22.73 39.44
N SER A 1074 -30.69 -23.91 38.81
CA SER A 1074 -31.74 -24.91 38.52
C SER A 1074 -32.84 -24.57 37.51
N LEU A 1075 -32.97 -25.39 36.46
CA LEU A 1075 -34.20 -26.13 36.12
C LEU A 1075 -33.96 -27.10 34.93
N SER A 1076 -34.41 -28.33 35.14
CA SER A 1076 -34.50 -29.47 34.22
C SER A 1076 -35.66 -29.32 33.23
N PHE A 1077 -35.64 -29.98 32.07
CA PHE A 1077 -36.57 -31.07 31.67
C PHE A 1077 -36.44 -31.51 30.19
N THR A 1078 -36.42 -32.84 30.06
CA THR A 1078 -36.89 -33.84 29.06
C THR A 1078 -36.98 -33.52 27.56
N ALA A 1079 -36.29 -34.37 26.78
CA ALA A 1079 -36.43 -34.48 25.33
C ALA A 1079 -37.69 -35.27 24.92
N VAL A 1080 -38.40 -34.77 23.90
CA VAL A 1080 -39.42 -35.52 23.15
C VAL A 1080 -38.82 -35.90 21.79
N PRO A 1081 -38.77 -37.20 21.42
CA PRO A 1081 -38.22 -37.62 20.15
C PRO A 1081 -39.31 -37.70 19.08
N ARG A 1082 -38.96 -37.31 17.84
CA ARG A 1082 -39.26 -38.01 16.56
C ARG A 1082 -39.13 -37.04 15.35
N PRO A 1083 -39.09 -37.55 14.11
CA PRO A 1083 -38.67 -38.87 13.64
C PRO A 1083 -37.63 -38.74 12.50
N ALA A 1084 -37.04 -39.89 12.18
CA ALA A 1084 -36.09 -40.03 11.09
C ALA A 1084 -36.71 -39.71 9.73
N GLY A 1085 -35.98 -38.94 8.92
CA GLY A 1085 -36.23 -38.77 7.49
C GLY A 1085 -36.29 -37.31 7.06
N GLU A 1086 -35.14 -36.62 7.05
CA GLU A 1086 -34.69 -35.69 5.99
C GLU A 1086 -33.22 -35.33 6.22
#